data_AF-A0A2N2HC91-F1
#
_entry.id   AF-A0A2N2HC91-F1
#
_cell.length_a   1.000
_cell.length_b   1.000
_cell.length_c   1.000
_cell.angle_alpha   90.00
_cell.angle_beta   90.00
_cell.angle_gamma   90.00
#
_symmetry.space_group_name_H-M   'P 1'
#
loop_
_entity.id
_entity.type
_entity.pdbx_description
1 polymer ?
#
loop_
_entity_poly.entity_id
_entity_poly.type
_entity_poly.pdbx_seq_one_letter_code
_entity_poly.pdbx_strand_id
1 'polypeptide(L)'
;MALEKTQFAVILLGLEKLMAFTARRSTSFRERLKGKNLIAQIKLQDNSQGRTFLFKNGKVRSRSGIDPNSDITIIYSSPELAVRLMRPNRSQLEQINAMKNFQIGLEGPDELTAWFMETLSLMLSANVSYGTDAGKGVTRYTSNTNGGPVFVYVKEGRIIRVTPIEFDRDDAAPWTIEARGRRFTPPRKATLSPYTFAWKSMIYSKERLLYPMKRVDFDPAGKRNCSNRGTSGYERISWDQALDMVADEIKRVKREYGPGAIMNGSGSHHTWGHLGYWLSGRIRFFNSIGFTPVVHNPDSWEGWYWGAMHHWGQSMRLGGSEAYGTVEDCLRHCEMVVFWSSDPEATSGVYGAFEGTVRRQWLKELGITLVHIDPYYNHTAALLGGKWLAPRPATGNALALAIAYVWITEGLYDREYVEKRTVGFEIWRDYILGKEDGIPKTPEWQENESGIPAKDVRALAREWGTRRTYLAAGGITGFGSACRCATGNEWARSMVCLMAMQGMGKPGVNMGGMQMGTPVDHRFFFPGYAEGGLSGDIQGTALGVNMYQRMPQLATVNTVYQRVPRLRIPEAILEGRTSGYPTDPKTIEGQFQKFDYPAPGNAPVKLYYKYGGSHLGTMCDTNRYARAYQSGNLECVVNQSIWFE
;
A
#
# COMPACT_ATOMS: atom_id res chain seq x y z
N MET A 1 18.35 -44.32 10.07
CA MET A 1 17.42 -44.20 11.21
C MET A 1 18.11 -44.08 12.58
N ALA A 2 19.00 -45.00 13.00
CA ALA A 2 19.63 -44.92 14.33
C ALA A 2 20.57 -43.71 14.50
N LEU A 3 21.30 -43.34 13.44
CA LEU A 3 22.19 -42.18 13.42
C LEU A 3 21.40 -40.87 13.54
N GLU A 4 20.31 -40.71 12.78
CA GLU A 4 19.49 -39.49 12.76
C GLU A 4 18.72 -39.32 14.07
N LYS A 5 18.22 -40.40 14.68
CA LYS A 5 17.63 -40.35 16.03
C LYS A 5 18.67 -39.88 17.07
N THR A 6 19.90 -40.38 16.98
CA THR A 6 21.01 -39.96 17.85
C THR A 6 21.35 -38.48 17.62
N GLN A 7 21.47 -38.04 16.35
CA GLN A 7 21.70 -36.65 16.00
C GLN A 7 20.60 -35.73 16.51
N PHE A 8 19.33 -36.13 16.36
CA PHE A 8 18.19 -35.39 16.90
C PHE A 8 18.27 -35.24 18.42
N ALA A 9 18.57 -36.33 19.15
CA ALA A 9 18.77 -36.28 20.59
C ALA A 9 19.90 -35.32 21.03
N VAL A 10 21.02 -35.33 20.29
CA VAL A 10 22.15 -34.41 20.51
C VAL A 10 21.77 -32.96 20.22
N ILE A 11 21.05 -32.70 19.13
CA ILE A 11 20.55 -31.35 18.79
C ILE A 11 19.65 -30.82 19.91
N LEU A 12 18.70 -31.62 20.41
CA LEU A 12 17.82 -31.22 21.50
C LEU A 12 18.57 -30.95 22.81
N LEU A 13 19.59 -31.75 23.13
CA LEU A 13 20.47 -31.49 24.27
C LEU A 13 21.24 -30.18 24.09
N GLY A 14 21.78 -29.95 22.89
CA GLY A 14 22.47 -28.72 22.54
C GLY A 14 21.57 -27.47 22.63
N LEU A 15 20.28 -27.61 22.33
CA LEU A 15 19.32 -26.51 22.38
C LEU A 15 19.17 -25.91 23.79
N GLU A 16 19.16 -26.74 24.85
CA GLU A 16 19.19 -26.25 26.25
C GLU A 16 20.44 -25.40 26.51
N LYS A 17 21.61 -25.92 26.10
CA LYS A 17 22.89 -25.23 26.32
C LYS A 17 22.95 -23.93 25.54
N LEU A 18 22.42 -23.92 24.31
CA LEU A 18 22.33 -22.73 23.48
C LEU A 18 21.41 -21.68 24.10
N MET A 19 20.22 -22.05 24.59
CA MET A 19 19.33 -21.13 25.32
C MET A 19 20.01 -20.54 26.55
N ALA A 20 20.65 -21.38 27.37
CA ALA A 20 21.36 -20.93 28.56
C ALA A 20 22.54 -20.00 28.23
N PHE A 21 23.27 -20.30 27.16
CA PHE A 21 24.36 -19.47 26.68
C PHE A 21 23.86 -18.11 26.15
N THR A 22 22.79 -18.10 25.35
CA THR A 22 22.17 -16.88 24.85
C THR A 22 21.67 -16.00 25.99
N ALA A 23 21.03 -16.58 27.02
CA ALA A 23 20.59 -15.85 28.21
C ALA A 23 21.74 -15.23 29.03
N ARG A 24 22.94 -15.85 29.00
CA ARG A 24 24.13 -15.27 29.63
C ARG A 24 24.63 -14.05 28.85
N ARG A 25 24.58 -14.08 27.52
CA ARG A 25 25.10 -13.01 26.65
C ARG A 25 24.12 -11.89 26.34
N SER A 26 22.82 -12.18 26.33
CA SER A 26 21.78 -11.24 25.94
C SER A 26 20.82 -10.98 27.09
N THR A 27 20.78 -9.74 27.57
CA THR A 27 19.86 -9.30 28.62
C THR A 27 18.40 -9.43 28.16
N SER A 28 18.09 -9.06 26.92
CA SER A 28 16.72 -9.17 26.38
C SER A 28 16.24 -10.62 26.31
N PHE A 29 17.12 -11.55 25.91
CA PHE A 29 16.81 -12.98 25.93
C PHE A 29 16.59 -13.50 27.35
N ARG A 30 17.39 -13.03 28.32
CA ARG A 30 17.23 -13.39 29.73
C ARG A 30 15.89 -12.93 30.30
N GLU A 31 15.47 -11.70 30.01
CA GLU A 31 14.16 -11.19 30.42
C GLU A 31 13.03 -11.96 29.72
N ARG A 32 13.18 -12.30 28.43
CA ARG A 32 12.21 -13.14 27.72
C ARG A 32 11.93 -14.45 28.46
N LEU A 33 12.98 -15.14 28.92
CA LEU A 33 12.84 -16.40 29.66
C LEU A 33 12.14 -16.26 31.03
N LYS A 34 12.10 -15.06 31.63
CA LYS A 34 11.36 -14.82 32.88
C LYS A 34 9.86 -14.65 32.64
N GLY A 35 9.44 -14.36 31.41
CA GLY A 35 8.06 -14.01 31.10
C GLY A 35 7.05 -15.15 31.27
N LYS A 36 7.49 -16.42 31.20
CA LYS A 36 6.61 -17.59 31.34
C LYS A 36 7.31 -18.73 32.08
N ASN A 37 6.53 -19.47 32.86
CA ASN A 37 6.90 -20.76 33.43
C ASN A 37 6.08 -21.83 32.72
N LEU A 38 6.73 -22.81 32.09
CA LEU A 38 6.06 -23.88 31.35
C LEU A 38 6.98 -25.09 31.09
N ILE A 39 6.36 -26.19 30.72
CA ILE A 39 6.98 -27.44 30.28
C ILE A 39 6.77 -27.57 28.77
N ALA A 40 7.81 -27.34 27.98
CA ALA A 40 7.77 -27.58 26.54
C ALA A 40 8.42 -28.92 26.22
N GLN A 41 8.01 -29.58 25.16
CA GLN A 41 8.71 -30.76 24.65
C GLN A 41 8.84 -30.72 23.14
N ILE A 42 9.90 -31.36 22.65
CA ILE A 42 10.12 -31.59 21.22
C ILE A 42 10.34 -33.09 21.04
N LYS A 43 9.54 -33.73 20.18
CA LYS A 43 9.53 -35.18 20.00
C LYS A 43 9.33 -35.62 18.55
N LEU A 44 9.59 -36.90 18.30
CA LEU A 44 9.16 -37.59 17.09
C LEU A 44 7.71 -38.06 17.21
N GLN A 45 7.00 -38.12 16.09
CA GLN A 45 5.60 -38.56 16.03
C GLN A 45 5.41 -40.00 16.53
N ASP A 46 6.40 -40.88 16.31
CA ASP A 46 6.42 -42.26 16.79
C ASP A 46 6.76 -42.40 18.29
N ASN A 47 6.94 -41.28 19.00
CA ASN A 47 7.39 -41.20 20.39
C ASN A 47 8.72 -41.91 20.70
N SER A 48 9.50 -42.30 19.69
CA SER A 48 10.73 -43.04 19.89
C SER A 48 11.89 -42.19 20.42
N GLN A 49 11.81 -40.87 20.27
CA GLN A 49 12.80 -39.93 20.78
C GLN A 49 12.15 -38.58 21.08
N GLY A 50 12.54 -37.97 22.19
CA GLY A 50 12.17 -36.60 22.55
C GLY A 50 12.98 -36.04 23.71
N ARG A 51 12.77 -34.76 23.99
CA ARG A 51 13.32 -34.07 25.16
C ARG A 51 12.32 -33.04 25.68
N THR A 52 12.18 -33.02 27.00
CA THR A 52 11.35 -32.06 27.74
C THR A 52 12.22 -30.93 28.28
N PHE A 53 11.75 -29.70 28.15
CA PHE A 53 12.37 -28.45 28.57
C PHE A 53 11.48 -27.78 29.63
N LEU A 54 12.04 -27.57 30.83
CA LEU A 54 11.41 -26.85 31.91
C LEU A 54 11.90 -25.40 31.92
N PHE A 55 10.98 -24.48 31.71
CA PHE A 55 11.17 -23.04 31.87
C PHE A 55 10.65 -22.64 33.25
N LYS A 56 11.54 -22.15 34.12
CA LYS A 56 11.16 -21.69 35.45
C LYS A 56 12.02 -20.53 35.90
N ASN A 57 11.39 -19.40 36.22
CA ASN A 57 12.04 -18.21 36.78
C ASN A 57 13.27 -17.75 35.97
N GLY A 58 13.16 -17.71 34.64
CA GLY A 58 14.25 -17.29 33.75
C GLY A 58 15.33 -18.34 33.49
N LYS A 59 15.18 -19.56 34.01
CA LYS A 59 16.11 -20.67 33.79
C LYS A 59 15.47 -21.75 32.93
N VAL A 60 16.29 -22.36 32.07
CA VAL A 60 15.92 -23.52 31.25
C VAL A 60 16.70 -24.73 31.73
N ARG A 61 16.02 -25.84 31.95
CA ARG A 61 16.62 -27.17 32.18
C ARG A 61 15.93 -28.17 31.26
N SER A 62 16.61 -29.22 30.85
CA SER A 62 15.99 -30.26 30.05
C SER A 62 16.32 -31.67 30.52
N ARG A 63 15.42 -32.62 30.25
CA ARG A 63 15.62 -34.05 30.48
C ARG A 63 15.27 -34.85 29.23
N SER A 64 16.01 -35.92 28.98
CA SER A 64 15.66 -36.83 27.89
C SER A 64 14.34 -37.53 28.22
N GLY A 65 13.54 -37.83 27.18
CA GLY A 65 12.24 -38.46 27.32
C GLY A 65 11.10 -37.53 26.89
N ILE A 66 9.89 -38.07 26.93
CA ILE A 66 8.64 -37.42 26.57
C ILE A 66 7.82 -37.29 27.86
N ASP A 67 7.13 -36.17 28.02
CA ASP A 67 6.31 -35.89 29.19
C ASP A 67 4.85 -35.76 28.75
N PRO A 68 3.93 -36.63 29.23
CA PRO A 68 2.51 -36.51 28.90
C PRO A 68 1.89 -35.22 29.46
N ASN A 69 2.53 -34.56 30.43
CA ASN A 69 2.05 -33.33 31.05
C ASN A 69 2.76 -32.07 30.51
N SER A 70 3.32 -32.11 29.31
CA SER A 70 3.88 -30.91 28.68
C SER A 70 2.78 -29.92 28.33
N ASP A 71 3.00 -28.64 28.62
CA ASP A 71 2.11 -27.55 28.21
C ASP A 71 2.16 -27.32 26.68
N ILE A 72 3.31 -27.60 26.06
CA ILE A 72 3.55 -27.42 24.61
C ILE A 72 4.31 -28.62 24.05
N THR A 73 3.93 -29.09 22.86
CA THR A 73 4.63 -30.13 22.12
C THR A 73 4.92 -29.69 20.68
N ILE A 74 6.19 -29.72 20.26
CA ILE A 74 6.58 -29.73 18.84
C ILE A 74 6.81 -31.18 18.41
N ILE A 75 6.14 -31.59 17.34
CA ILE A 75 6.20 -32.95 16.82
C ILE A 75 6.84 -32.93 15.44
N TYR A 76 7.86 -33.76 15.20
CA TYR A 76 8.39 -34.00 13.86
C TYR A 76 7.99 -35.39 13.37
N SER A 77 7.56 -35.50 12.11
CA SER A 77 7.13 -36.78 11.53
C SER A 77 8.25 -37.81 11.39
N SER A 78 9.51 -37.36 11.25
CA SER A 78 10.68 -38.25 11.14
C SER A 78 11.96 -37.62 11.71
N PRO A 79 12.94 -38.43 12.14
CA PRO A 79 14.23 -37.94 12.63
C PRO A 79 15.04 -37.23 11.54
N GLU A 80 14.99 -37.69 10.28
CA GLU A 80 15.68 -37.06 9.15
C GLU A 80 15.17 -35.62 8.94
N LEU A 81 13.85 -35.43 9.00
CA LEU A 81 13.22 -34.12 8.90
C LEU A 81 13.62 -33.22 10.06
N ALA A 82 13.56 -33.73 11.30
CA ALA A 82 13.90 -32.97 12.49
C ALA A 82 15.37 -32.49 12.45
N VAL A 83 16.30 -33.40 12.14
CA VAL A 83 17.73 -33.06 12.00
C VAL A 83 17.96 -32.03 10.90
N ARG A 84 17.28 -32.16 9.76
CA ARG A 84 17.40 -31.21 8.65
C ARG A 84 16.90 -29.81 9.03
N LEU A 85 15.72 -29.73 9.66
CA LEU A 85 15.06 -28.46 9.98
C LEU A 85 15.57 -27.77 11.24
N MET A 86 16.25 -28.47 12.15
CA MET A 86 16.79 -27.85 13.37
C MET A 86 18.22 -27.31 13.22
N ARG A 87 18.82 -27.41 12.03
CA ARG A 87 20.14 -26.85 11.73
C ARG A 87 20.11 -25.31 11.72
N PRO A 88 21.20 -24.62 12.10
CA PRO A 88 21.28 -23.15 12.04
C PRO A 88 21.05 -22.56 10.65
N ASN A 89 21.58 -23.19 9.59
CA ASN A 89 21.49 -22.71 8.20
C ASN A 89 20.33 -23.38 7.42
N ARG A 90 19.22 -23.68 8.09
CA ARG A 90 18.07 -24.35 7.47
C ARG A 90 17.44 -23.50 6.36
N SER A 91 16.89 -24.16 5.35
CA SER A 91 16.03 -23.50 4.36
C SER A 91 14.67 -23.16 4.99
N GLN A 92 14.30 -21.89 4.94
CA GLN A 92 12.97 -21.45 5.38
C GLN A 92 11.87 -22.03 4.48
N LEU A 93 12.14 -22.21 3.18
CA LEU A 93 11.20 -22.82 2.25
C LEU A 93 10.91 -24.28 2.62
N GLU A 94 11.94 -25.05 3.00
CA GLU A 94 11.76 -26.42 3.46
C GLU A 94 10.96 -26.49 4.76
N GLN A 95 11.22 -25.58 5.70
CA GLN A 95 10.45 -25.50 6.95
C GLN A 95 8.96 -25.21 6.67
N ILE A 96 8.68 -24.24 5.81
CA ILE A 96 7.31 -23.88 5.40
C ILE A 96 6.63 -25.07 4.72
N ASN A 97 7.32 -25.75 3.80
CA ASN A 97 6.76 -26.91 3.10
C ASN A 97 6.46 -28.06 4.06
N ALA A 98 7.34 -28.32 5.03
CA ALA A 98 7.11 -29.34 6.04
C ALA A 98 5.90 -29.01 6.93
N MET A 99 5.72 -27.73 7.31
CA MET A 99 4.52 -27.29 8.05
C MET A 99 3.25 -27.47 7.21
N LYS A 100 3.27 -27.08 5.94
CA LYS A 100 2.13 -27.22 5.01
C LYS A 100 1.74 -28.69 4.76
N ASN A 101 2.72 -29.58 4.77
CA ASN A 101 2.53 -31.01 4.59
C ASN A 101 2.26 -31.74 5.93
N PHE A 102 1.98 -31.01 7.00
CA PHE A 102 1.69 -31.56 8.34
C PHE A 102 2.79 -32.47 8.88
N GLN A 103 4.03 -32.26 8.44
CA GLN A 103 5.20 -33.02 8.89
C GLN A 103 5.81 -32.43 10.18
N ILE A 104 5.35 -31.25 10.58
CA ILE A 104 5.62 -30.61 11.87
C ILE A 104 4.27 -30.32 12.53
N GLY A 105 4.06 -30.90 13.72
CA GLY A 105 2.91 -30.61 14.57
C GLY A 105 3.27 -29.65 15.71
N LEU A 106 2.29 -28.88 16.16
CA LEU A 106 2.39 -28.01 17.33
C LEU A 106 1.12 -28.18 18.15
N GLU A 107 1.27 -28.60 19.40
CA GLU A 107 0.16 -28.81 20.35
C GLU A 107 0.38 -27.93 21.58
N GLY A 108 -0.72 -27.44 22.16
CA GLY A 108 -0.73 -26.60 23.36
C GLY A 108 -1.51 -25.30 23.16
N PRO A 109 -1.69 -24.49 24.22
CA PRO A 109 -2.36 -23.20 24.13
C PRO A 109 -1.61 -22.23 23.21
N ASP A 110 -2.33 -21.52 22.32
CA ASP A 110 -1.75 -20.60 21.33
C ASP A 110 -0.78 -19.57 21.91
N GLU A 111 -1.10 -19.00 23.09
CA GLU A 111 -0.23 -18.04 23.77
C GLU A 111 1.13 -18.66 24.12
N LEU A 112 1.12 -19.89 24.64
CA LEU A 112 2.32 -20.58 25.08
C LEU A 112 3.13 -21.06 23.87
N THR A 113 2.45 -21.62 22.86
CA THR A 113 3.09 -22.08 21.62
C THR A 113 3.75 -20.93 20.87
N ALA A 114 3.06 -19.80 20.70
CA ALA A 114 3.63 -18.58 20.13
C ALA A 114 4.82 -18.07 20.95
N TRP A 115 4.67 -18.01 22.27
CA TRP A 115 5.76 -17.57 23.15
C TRP A 115 7.01 -18.44 22.99
N PHE A 116 6.85 -19.75 22.93
CA PHE A 116 7.95 -20.70 22.80
C PHE A 116 8.64 -20.58 21.44
N MET A 117 7.86 -20.55 20.35
CA MET A 117 8.39 -20.41 18.99
C MET A 117 9.12 -19.09 18.75
N GLU A 118 8.61 -17.99 19.28
CA GLU A 118 9.29 -16.69 19.28
C GLU A 118 10.57 -16.73 20.10
N THR A 119 10.57 -17.42 21.25
CA THR A 119 11.77 -17.57 22.09
C THR A 119 12.85 -18.34 21.34
N LEU A 120 12.51 -19.45 20.67
CA LEU A 120 13.45 -20.18 19.81
C LEU A 120 13.97 -19.31 18.65
N SER A 121 13.09 -18.53 18.02
CA SER A 121 13.48 -17.62 16.93
C SER A 121 14.42 -16.50 17.41
N LEU A 122 14.16 -15.94 18.59
CA LEU A 122 14.96 -14.87 19.17
C LEU A 122 16.41 -15.31 19.42
N MET A 123 16.65 -16.60 19.68
CA MET A 123 18.02 -17.11 19.84
C MET A 123 18.91 -16.86 18.62
N LEU A 124 18.32 -16.81 17.43
CA LEU A 124 19.03 -16.61 16.17
C LEU A 124 19.51 -15.16 15.98
N SER A 125 18.91 -14.20 16.69
CA SER A 125 19.18 -12.77 16.53
C SER A 125 19.58 -12.04 17.83
N ALA A 126 19.43 -12.68 19.00
CA ALA A 126 19.61 -12.05 20.31
C ALA A 126 21.00 -11.44 20.58
N ASN A 127 22.03 -11.84 19.83
CA ASN A 127 23.41 -11.33 19.93
C ASN A 127 23.88 -10.62 18.66
N VAL A 128 23.00 -10.39 17.69
CA VAL A 128 23.35 -9.67 16.46
C VAL A 128 23.32 -8.17 16.77
N SER A 129 24.48 -7.53 16.69
CA SER A 129 24.56 -6.07 16.71
C SER A 129 24.02 -5.52 15.40
N TYR A 130 22.87 -4.85 15.47
CA TYR A 130 22.27 -4.16 14.32
C TYR A 130 22.73 -2.69 14.29
N GLY A 131 22.97 -2.17 13.09
CA GLY A 131 23.44 -0.80 12.85
C GLY A 131 24.96 -0.68 12.70
N THR A 132 25.40 0.45 12.14
CA THR A 132 26.81 0.80 11.92
C THR A 132 27.24 1.79 12.99
N ASP A 133 28.37 1.56 13.66
CA ASP A 133 28.96 2.56 14.56
C ASP A 133 29.37 3.80 13.74
N ALA A 134 28.79 4.95 14.09
CA ALA A 134 29.09 6.25 13.48
C ALA A 134 30.01 7.12 14.38
N GLY A 135 30.60 6.51 15.41
CA GLY A 135 31.49 7.13 16.38
C GLY A 135 30.76 7.91 17.47
N LYS A 136 31.48 8.23 18.56
CA LYS A 136 30.98 9.06 19.67
C LYS A 136 29.67 8.56 20.31
N GLY A 137 29.49 7.24 20.34
CA GLY A 137 28.30 6.56 20.87
C GLY A 137 27.05 6.69 19.99
N VAL A 138 27.21 7.04 18.71
CA VAL A 138 26.12 7.12 17.75
C VAL A 138 26.09 5.85 16.91
N THR A 139 24.93 5.21 16.82
CA THR A 139 24.70 4.11 15.88
C THR A 139 23.82 4.59 14.72
N ARG A 140 24.25 4.32 13.49
CA ARG A 140 23.50 4.57 12.26
C ARG A 140 22.72 3.30 11.88
N TYR A 141 21.41 3.42 11.80
CA TYR A 141 20.48 2.40 11.35
C TYR A 141 19.91 2.74 9.98
N THR A 142 19.22 1.78 9.36
CA THR A 142 18.41 2.01 8.17
C THR A 142 16.93 1.92 8.51
N SER A 143 16.13 2.73 7.84
CA SER A 143 14.68 2.62 7.88
C SER A 143 14.10 3.10 6.55
N ASN A 144 12.78 2.97 6.39
CA ASN A 144 12.10 3.46 5.20
C ASN A 144 10.79 4.17 5.56
N THR A 145 10.37 5.08 4.69
CA THR A 145 9.21 5.96 4.89
C THR A 145 8.45 6.08 3.57
N ASN A 146 7.24 6.65 3.62
CA ASN A 146 6.50 6.95 2.40
C ASN A 146 7.24 8.00 1.54
N GLY A 147 8.13 8.80 2.10
CA GLY A 147 8.91 9.78 1.36
C GLY A 147 10.32 9.32 1.02
N GLY A 148 10.62 8.02 1.09
CA GLY A 148 11.93 7.45 0.72
C GLY A 148 12.74 6.86 1.89
N PRO A 149 13.82 6.12 1.58
CA PRO A 149 14.63 5.40 2.55
C PRO A 149 15.63 6.30 3.26
N VAL A 150 15.84 6.05 4.56
CA VAL A 150 16.63 6.93 5.44
C VAL A 150 17.72 6.18 6.19
N PHE A 151 18.84 6.87 6.41
CA PHE A 151 19.69 6.57 7.56
C PHE A 151 19.11 7.25 8.81
N VAL A 152 19.05 6.50 9.91
CA VAL A 152 18.57 6.97 11.22
C VAL A 152 19.73 6.92 12.20
N TYR A 153 20.14 8.07 12.73
CA TYR A 153 21.22 8.13 13.71
C TYR A 153 20.63 8.19 15.10
N VAL A 154 21.09 7.31 15.97
CA VAL A 154 20.59 7.15 17.33
C VAL A 154 21.75 7.23 18.31
N LYS A 155 21.55 7.99 19.39
CA LYS A 155 22.47 8.06 20.52
C LYS A 155 21.68 7.88 21.80
N GLU A 156 22.14 6.99 22.69
CA GLU A 156 21.49 6.74 23.99
C GLU A 156 19.98 6.43 23.85
N GLY A 157 19.61 5.64 22.84
CA GLY A 157 18.23 5.26 22.57
C GLY A 157 17.34 6.36 21.97
N ARG A 158 17.89 7.53 21.62
CA ARG A 158 17.15 8.65 21.03
C ARG A 158 17.58 8.94 19.59
N ILE A 159 16.62 9.15 18.71
CA ILE A 159 16.88 9.57 17.32
C ILE A 159 17.41 11.00 17.35
N ILE A 160 18.64 11.21 16.88
CA ILE A 160 19.25 12.54 16.79
C ILE A 160 18.95 13.20 15.43
N ARG A 161 18.96 12.43 14.34
CA ARG A 161 18.63 12.90 12.98
C ARG A 161 18.25 11.77 12.04
N VAL A 162 17.60 12.12 10.95
CA VAL A 162 17.37 11.27 9.77
C VAL A 162 18.01 11.94 8.55
N THR A 163 18.61 11.16 7.66
CA THR A 163 19.23 11.66 6.42
C THR A 163 18.88 10.74 5.25
N PRO A 164 18.99 11.21 4.00
CA PRO A 164 18.94 10.31 2.85
C PRO A 164 20.06 9.27 2.92
N ILE A 165 19.86 8.15 2.24
CA ILE A 165 20.89 7.12 2.09
C ILE A 165 21.86 7.54 0.99
N GLU A 166 23.14 7.55 1.32
CA GLU A 166 24.25 7.67 0.38
C GLU A 166 24.82 6.27 0.16
N PHE A 167 24.97 5.88 -1.12
CA PHE A 167 25.47 4.55 -1.46
C PHE A 167 26.99 4.54 -1.41
N ASP A 168 27.55 3.51 -0.78
CA ASP A 168 28.99 3.32 -0.67
C ASP A 168 29.57 2.86 -2.01
N ARG A 169 30.91 2.86 -2.14
CA ARG A 169 31.59 2.49 -3.39
C ARG A 169 31.35 1.03 -3.78
N ASP A 170 31.14 0.17 -2.79
CA ASP A 170 30.95 -1.27 -2.96
C ASP A 170 29.49 -1.63 -3.31
N ASP A 171 28.55 -0.68 -3.21
CA ASP A 171 27.18 -0.88 -3.71
C ASP A 171 27.17 -0.98 -5.25
N ALA A 172 26.16 -1.67 -5.80
CA ALA A 172 26.03 -1.81 -7.25
C ALA A 172 26.01 -0.46 -8.00
N ALA A 173 26.57 -0.44 -9.21
CA ALA A 173 26.56 0.76 -10.05
C ALA A 173 25.13 1.16 -10.48
N PRO A 174 24.81 2.46 -10.56
CA PRO A 174 23.55 2.90 -11.13
C PRO A 174 23.49 2.56 -12.63
N TRP A 175 22.27 2.37 -13.14
CA TRP A 175 22.02 2.22 -14.57
C TRP A 175 22.46 3.49 -15.34
N THR A 176 22.68 3.35 -16.64
CA THR A 176 23.09 4.44 -17.53
C THR A 176 22.28 4.37 -18.81
N ILE A 177 21.82 5.52 -19.31
CA ILE A 177 21.19 5.66 -20.63
C ILE A 177 22.08 6.50 -21.53
N GLU A 178 22.33 6.02 -22.75
CA GLU A 178 22.97 6.81 -23.81
C GLU A 178 21.91 7.31 -24.79
N ALA A 179 21.78 8.63 -24.91
CA ALA A 179 20.82 9.26 -25.79
C ALA A 179 21.39 10.56 -26.35
N ARG A 180 21.24 10.77 -27.67
CA ARG A 180 21.64 12.01 -28.36
C ARG A 180 23.11 12.40 -28.12
N GLY A 181 24.00 11.41 -28.11
CA GLY A 181 25.43 11.61 -27.86
C GLY A 181 25.78 12.01 -26.42
N ARG A 182 24.83 11.88 -25.47
CA ARG A 182 25.02 12.16 -24.04
C ARG A 182 24.79 10.92 -23.21
N ARG A 183 25.39 10.91 -22.02
CA ARG A 183 25.29 9.86 -21.02
C ARG A 183 24.51 10.36 -19.82
N PHE A 184 23.43 9.68 -19.46
CA PHE A 184 22.55 10.02 -18.35
C PHE A 184 22.60 8.92 -17.29
N THR A 185 23.07 9.26 -16.08
CA THR A 185 23.24 8.35 -14.96
C THR A 185 22.72 9.03 -13.69
N PRO A 186 21.84 8.39 -12.89
CA PRO A 186 21.35 8.98 -11.66
C PRO A 186 22.45 9.08 -10.59
N PRO A 187 22.33 10.00 -9.62
CA PRO A 187 23.26 10.08 -8.50
C PRO A 187 23.30 8.80 -7.66
N ARG A 188 24.46 8.51 -7.04
CA ARG A 188 24.62 7.40 -6.07
C ARG A 188 24.07 7.77 -4.68
N LYS A 189 22.83 8.23 -4.63
CA LYS A 189 22.17 8.70 -3.42
C LYS A 189 20.66 8.62 -3.59
N ALA A 190 19.96 8.13 -2.57
CA ALA A 190 18.51 8.20 -2.50
C ALA A 190 18.05 9.62 -2.17
N THR A 191 16.85 9.99 -2.60
CA THR A 191 16.21 11.26 -2.26
C THR A 191 15.08 11.09 -1.25
N LEU A 192 14.66 12.19 -0.62
CA LEU A 192 13.60 12.21 0.38
C LEU A 192 12.55 13.28 0.09
N SER A 193 11.27 12.96 0.30
CA SER A 193 10.21 13.96 0.33
C SER A 193 10.34 14.87 1.56
N PRO A 194 9.85 16.13 1.50
CA PRO A 194 10.03 17.10 2.59
C PRO A 194 9.54 16.61 3.96
N TYR A 195 8.38 15.95 4.01
CA TYR A 195 7.81 15.43 5.26
C TYR A 195 8.66 14.34 5.93
N THR A 196 9.53 13.64 5.18
CA THR A 196 10.45 12.65 5.76
C THR A 196 11.57 13.29 6.56
N PHE A 197 12.03 14.49 6.19
CA PHE A 197 13.00 15.21 7.03
C PHE A 197 12.41 15.59 8.40
N ALA A 198 11.09 15.78 8.47
CA ALA A 198 10.38 16.09 9.69
C ALA A 198 9.96 14.84 10.50
N TRP A 199 10.26 13.61 10.06
CA TRP A 199 9.69 12.42 10.70
C TRP A 199 10.06 12.24 12.17
N LYS A 200 11.23 12.75 12.59
CA LYS A 200 11.61 12.80 14.00
C LYS A 200 10.60 13.58 14.87
N SER A 201 10.06 14.71 14.37
CA SER A 201 9.09 15.51 15.13
C SER A 201 7.73 14.80 15.24
N MET A 202 7.37 13.98 14.26
CA MET A 202 6.13 13.19 14.29
C MET A 202 6.23 11.98 15.22
N ILE A 203 7.41 11.33 15.30
CA ILE A 203 7.68 10.26 16.26
C ILE A 203 7.57 10.76 17.70
N TYR A 204 8.17 11.93 17.98
CA TYR A 204 8.19 12.57 19.30
C TYR A 204 7.13 13.69 19.43
N SER A 205 6.06 13.62 18.65
CA SER A 205 4.98 14.61 18.70
C SER A 205 4.30 14.58 20.06
N LYS A 206 3.82 15.75 20.53
CA LYS A 206 2.98 15.86 21.72
C LYS A 206 1.62 15.19 21.52
N GLU A 207 1.15 15.13 20.27
CA GLU A 207 -0.11 14.47 19.90
C GLU A 207 0.04 12.95 19.75
N ARG A 208 1.20 12.37 20.07
CA ARG A 208 1.41 10.93 20.01
C ARG A 208 0.55 10.23 21.06
N LEU A 209 -0.24 9.23 20.64
CA LEU A 209 -0.92 8.34 21.58
C LEU A 209 0.13 7.44 22.27
N LEU A 210 0.39 7.71 23.56
CA LEU A 210 1.40 7.00 24.36
C LEU A 210 0.84 5.81 25.13
N TYR A 211 -0.47 5.77 25.36
CA TYR A 211 -1.16 4.75 26.13
C TYR A 211 -2.61 4.61 25.66
N PRO A 212 -3.27 3.48 25.96
CA PRO A 212 -4.69 3.32 25.72
C PRO A 212 -5.54 4.34 26.50
N MET A 213 -6.63 4.78 25.88
CA MET A 213 -7.53 5.79 26.42
C MET A 213 -8.99 5.34 26.25
N LYS A 214 -9.82 5.59 27.26
CA LYS A 214 -11.27 5.32 27.26
C LYS A 214 -12.03 6.63 27.38
N ARG A 215 -13.14 6.78 26.65
CA ARG A 215 -14.02 7.94 26.85
C ARG A 215 -14.65 7.84 28.24
N VAL A 216 -14.64 8.94 29.01
CA VAL A 216 -15.02 8.94 30.43
C VAL A 216 -16.47 8.52 30.69
N ASP A 217 -17.35 8.71 29.72
CA ASP A 217 -18.77 8.42 29.79
C ASP A 217 -19.18 7.19 28.97
N PHE A 218 -18.23 6.33 28.59
CA PHE A 218 -18.52 5.07 27.92
C PHE A 218 -18.51 3.92 28.93
N ASP A 219 -19.70 3.37 29.19
CA ASP A 219 -19.88 2.12 29.93
C ASP A 219 -20.52 1.05 29.01
N PRO A 220 -19.79 -0.03 28.66
CA PRO A 220 -20.32 -1.10 27.82
C PRO A 220 -21.46 -1.91 28.48
N ALA A 221 -21.50 -1.96 29.82
CA ALA A 221 -22.53 -2.64 30.60
C ALA A 221 -23.71 -1.72 31.00
N GLY A 222 -23.60 -0.43 30.72
CA GLY A 222 -24.57 0.58 31.11
C GLY A 222 -24.79 1.62 30.01
N LYS A 223 -24.67 2.90 30.35
CA LYS A 223 -24.92 4.00 29.41
C LYS A 223 -23.70 4.20 28.50
N ARG A 224 -23.90 3.94 27.21
CA ARG A 224 -22.88 4.12 26.17
C ARG A 224 -22.69 5.56 25.70
N ASN A 225 -23.64 6.46 25.99
CA ASN A 225 -23.62 7.90 25.69
C ASN A 225 -23.10 8.24 24.28
N CYS A 226 -23.66 7.60 23.25
CA CYS A 226 -23.16 7.71 21.87
C CYS A 226 -23.15 9.15 21.34
N SER A 227 -24.12 9.98 21.72
CA SER A 227 -24.23 11.39 21.32
C SER A 227 -23.04 12.25 21.78
N ASN A 228 -22.34 11.84 22.83
CA ASN A 228 -21.23 12.59 23.41
C ASN A 228 -19.87 12.29 22.74
N ARG A 229 -19.84 11.42 21.72
CA ARG A 229 -18.61 11.18 20.93
C ARG A 229 -18.18 12.48 20.24
N GLY A 230 -16.94 12.89 20.47
CA GLY A 230 -16.39 14.18 20.03
C GLY A 230 -16.60 15.34 21.00
N THR A 231 -17.24 15.10 22.16
CA THR A 231 -17.44 16.11 23.22
C THR A 231 -16.84 15.67 24.55
N SER A 232 -17.12 14.44 24.99
CA SER A 232 -16.59 13.92 26.25
C SER A 232 -15.10 13.63 26.17
N GLY A 233 -14.39 13.92 27.27
CA GLY A 233 -12.96 13.66 27.42
C GLY A 233 -12.62 12.17 27.56
N TYR A 234 -11.34 11.91 27.74
CA TYR A 234 -10.78 10.55 27.84
C TYR A 234 -9.96 10.39 29.11
N GLU A 235 -10.00 9.19 29.69
CA GLU A 235 -9.14 8.76 30.77
C GLU A 235 -8.15 7.70 30.29
N ARG A 236 -6.98 7.63 30.93
CA ARG A 236 -5.99 6.58 30.66
C ARG A 236 -6.44 5.26 31.25
N ILE A 237 -6.27 4.18 30.50
CA ILE A 237 -6.48 2.79 30.97
C ILE A 237 -5.25 1.93 30.67
N SER A 238 -5.16 0.74 31.28
CA SER A 238 -4.10 -0.21 30.94
C SER A 238 -4.35 -0.89 29.59
N TRP A 239 -3.31 -1.53 29.04
CA TRP A 239 -3.46 -2.36 27.85
C TRP A 239 -4.39 -3.54 28.09
N ASP A 240 -4.27 -4.24 29.22
CA ASP A 240 -5.14 -5.37 29.55
C ASP A 240 -6.60 -4.95 29.59
N GLN A 241 -6.92 -3.84 30.28
CA GLN A 241 -8.28 -3.29 30.33
C GLN A 241 -8.81 -2.92 28.94
N ALA A 242 -7.99 -2.30 28.10
CA ALA A 242 -8.39 -1.91 26.75
C ALA A 242 -8.65 -3.12 25.85
N LEU A 243 -7.76 -4.12 25.91
CA LEU A 243 -7.84 -5.33 25.12
C LEU A 243 -9.03 -6.21 25.55
N ASP A 244 -9.25 -6.37 26.85
CA ASP A 244 -10.40 -7.10 27.40
C ASP A 244 -11.71 -6.44 26.96
N MET A 245 -11.82 -5.12 27.11
CA MET A 245 -13.01 -4.37 26.71
C MET A 245 -13.31 -4.52 25.21
N VAL A 246 -12.29 -4.40 24.36
CA VAL A 246 -12.44 -4.56 22.91
C VAL A 246 -12.78 -6.00 22.55
N ALA A 247 -12.10 -6.99 23.14
CA ALA A 247 -12.36 -8.40 22.89
C ALA A 247 -13.77 -8.81 23.32
N ASP A 248 -14.24 -8.33 24.46
CA ASP A 248 -15.58 -8.63 24.96
C ASP A 248 -16.68 -7.97 24.12
N GLU A 249 -16.47 -6.74 23.64
CA GLU A 249 -17.39 -6.12 22.67
C GLU A 249 -17.40 -6.87 21.33
N ILE A 250 -16.25 -7.32 20.83
CA ILE A 250 -16.19 -8.18 19.63
C ILE A 250 -16.97 -9.48 19.85
N LYS A 251 -16.76 -10.18 20.98
CA LYS A 251 -17.48 -11.41 21.32
C LYS A 251 -18.98 -11.17 21.45
N ARG A 252 -19.38 -10.08 22.13
CA ARG A 252 -20.79 -9.69 22.31
C ARG A 252 -21.46 -9.44 20.96
N VAL A 253 -20.88 -8.59 20.13
CA VAL A 253 -21.43 -8.24 18.82
C VAL A 253 -21.53 -9.48 17.92
N LYS A 254 -20.51 -10.36 17.93
CA LYS A 254 -20.57 -11.64 17.20
C LYS A 254 -21.71 -12.54 17.68
N ARG A 255 -21.92 -12.64 18.99
CA ARG A 255 -22.98 -13.48 19.59
C ARG A 255 -24.38 -12.94 19.31
N GLU A 256 -24.56 -11.61 19.37
CA GLU A 256 -25.88 -10.97 19.29
C GLU A 256 -26.31 -10.64 17.85
N TYR A 257 -25.37 -10.27 16.98
CA TYR A 257 -25.67 -9.76 15.63
C TYR A 257 -24.92 -10.50 14.51
N GLY A 258 -23.96 -11.36 14.86
CA GLY A 258 -23.05 -12.00 13.90
C GLY A 258 -21.84 -11.14 13.53
N PRO A 259 -20.81 -11.74 12.90
CA PRO A 259 -19.56 -11.05 12.56
C PRO A 259 -19.74 -9.90 11.55
N GLY A 260 -20.83 -9.89 10.76
CA GLY A 260 -21.16 -8.79 9.84
C GLY A 260 -21.47 -7.46 10.54
N ALA A 261 -21.78 -7.48 11.84
CA ALA A 261 -22.00 -6.25 12.60
C ALA A 261 -20.70 -5.56 13.06
N ILE A 262 -19.53 -6.14 12.75
CA ILE A 262 -18.21 -5.55 13.03
C ILE A 262 -17.67 -4.90 11.77
N MET A 263 -17.67 -3.57 11.71
CA MET A 263 -17.08 -2.82 10.61
C MET A 263 -15.61 -2.53 10.87
N ASN A 264 -14.77 -2.66 9.84
CA ASN A 264 -13.39 -2.19 9.92
C ASN A 264 -12.92 -1.54 8.60
N GLY A 265 -12.18 -0.43 8.73
CA GLY A 265 -11.68 0.36 7.61
C GLY A 265 -10.49 1.22 8.02
N SER A 266 -9.69 1.63 7.02
CA SER A 266 -8.54 2.52 7.19
C SER A 266 -8.56 3.65 6.17
N GLY A 267 -7.61 4.60 6.32
CA GLY A 267 -7.21 5.45 5.20
C GLY A 267 -6.52 4.64 4.08
N SER A 268 -6.27 5.27 2.93
CA SER A 268 -5.63 4.62 1.76
C SER A 268 -4.16 4.28 2.02
N HIS A 269 -3.45 5.17 2.72
CA HIS A 269 -2.03 5.07 3.00
C HIS A 269 -1.77 4.67 4.45
N HIS A 270 -0.54 4.21 4.73
CA HIS A 270 -0.10 3.74 6.03
C HIS A 270 1.38 4.06 6.22
N THR A 271 1.90 3.98 7.44
CA THR A 271 3.35 4.03 7.67
C THR A 271 4.05 2.91 6.91
N TRP A 272 5.19 3.21 6.31
CA TRP A 272 5.90 2.24 5.47
C TRP A 272 6.33 0.98 6.22
N GLY A 273 6.25 -0.16 5.56
CA GLY A 273 6.72 -1.46 6.06
C GLY A 273 5.81 -2.60 5.63
N HIS A 274 6.31 -3.53 4.80
CA HIS A 274 5.49 -4.58 4.15
C HIS A 274 4.68 -5.44 5.13
N LEU A 275 5.30 -5.89 6.23
CA LEU A 275 4.63 -6.76 7.20
C LEU A 275 3.62 -6.00 8.06
N GLY A 276 3.95 -4.76 8.43
CA GLY A 276 3.11 -3.89 9.26
C GLY A 276 2.07 -3.08 8.48
N TYR A 277 2.11 -3.12 7.14
CA TYR A 277 1.18 -2.37 6.30
C TYR A 277 -0.26 -2.86 6.53
N TRP A 278 -1.24 -1.99 6.30
CA TRP A 278 -2.64 -2.32 6.59
C TRP A 278 -3.18 -3.51 5.78
N LEU A 279 -2.62 -3.79 4.60
CA LEU A 279 -2.97 -4.95 3.75
C LEU A 279 -2.41 -6.29 4.27
N SER A 280 -1.62 -6.24 5.34
CA SER A 280 -0.89 -7.37 5.91
C SER A 280 -1.47 -7.79 7.26
N GLY A 281 -0.86 -7.38 8.38
CA GLY A 281 -1.27 -7.85 9.71
C GLY A 281 -2.72 -7.52 10.09
N ARG A 282 -3.22 -6.34 9.70
CA ARG A 282 -4.61 -5.95 9.96
C ARG A 282 -5.58 -6.90 9.25
N ILE A 283 -5.42 -7.13 7.95
CA ILE A 283 -6.31 -8.02 7.19
C ILE A 283 -6.25 -9.45 7.76
N ARG A 284 -5.06 -9.95 8.13
CA ARG A 284 -4.93 -11.25 8.79
C ARG A 284 -5.84 -11.36 10.02
N PHE A 285 -5.74 -10.39 10.92
CA PHE A 285 -6.52 -10.37 12.16
C PHE A 285 -8.03 -10.33 11.90
N PHE A 286 -8.48 -9.42 11.01
CA PHE A 286 -9.91 -9.26 10.74
C PHE A 286 -10.51 -10.45 9.99
N ASN A 287 -9.76 -11.08 9.07
CA ASN A 287 -10.18 -12.32 8.42
C ASN A 287 -10.39 -13.46 9.45
N SER A 288 -9.54 -13.54 10.48
CA SER A 288 -9.67 -14.57 11.53
C SER A 288 -10.89 -14.40 12.45
N ILE A 289 -11.45 -13.18 12.58
CA ILE A 289 -12.62 -12.94 13.43
C ILE A 289 -13.93 -12.79 12.65
N GLY A 290 -13.87 -12.51 11.35
CA GLY A 290 -15.00 -12.15 10.49
C GLY A 290 -15.43 -10.69 10.70
N PHE A 291 -15.65 -9.96 9.60
CA PHE A 291 -15.97 -8.53 9.67
C PHE A 291 -16.58 -7.99 8.35
N THR A 292 -17.29 -6.87 8.43
CA THR A 292 -17.68 -6.06 7.27
C THR A 292 -16.54 -5.11 6.87
N PRO A 293 -15.85 -5.35 5.74
CA PRO A 293 -14.84 -4.43 5.24
C PRO A 293 -15.46 -3.13 4.72
N VAL A 294 -14.76 -2.04 5.01
CA VAL A 294 -14.92 -0.79 4.27
C VAL A 294 -14.21 -0.92 2.93
N VAL A 295 -14.97 -0.84 1.83
CA VAL A 295 -14.46 -0.87 0.46
C VAL A 295 -13.94 0.50 0.09
N HIS A 296 -12.64 0.61 -0.13
CA HIS A 296 -12.04 1.84 -0.61
C HIS A 296 -12.50 2.10 -2.04
N ASN A 297 -12.99 3.32 -2.30
CA ASN A 297 -13.07 3.82 -3.66
C ASN A 297 -11.65 3.95 -4.25
N PRO A 298 -11.47 3.83 -5.58
CA PRO A 298 -10.17 3.96 -6.22
C PRO A 298 -9.76 5.44 -6.33
N ASP A 299 -9.69 6.13 -5.19
CA ASP A 299 -9.48 7.58 -5.03
C ASP A 299 -8.39 8.15 -5.93
N SER A 300 -7.31 7.40 -6.10
CA SER A 300 -6.16 7.85 -6.86
C SER A 300 -6.39 7.77 -8.37
N TRP A 301 -7.30 6.91 -8.81
CA TRP A 301 -7.55 6.51 -10.19
C TRP A 301 -8.94 6.83 -10.72
N GLU A 302 -9.89 7.34 -9.92
CA GLU A 302 -11.32 7.47 -10.22
C GLU A 302 -11.67 7.50 -11.73
N GLY A 303 -11.40 8.59 -12.44
CA GLY A 303 -11.71 8.74 -13.86
C GLY A 303 -11.05 7.72 -14.79
N TRP A 304 -9.88 7.22 -14.44
CA TRP A 304 -9.22 6.13 -15.15
C TRP A 304 -9.92 4.79 -14.90
N TYR A 305 -10.29 4.48 -13.65
CA TYR A 305 -10.92 3.23 -13.29
C TYR A 305 -12.36 3.15 -13.84
N TRP A 306 -13.16 4.19 -13.59
CA TRP A 306 -14.58 4.24 -13.97
C TRP A 306 -14.82 4.69 -15.43
N GLY A 307 -13.81 5.27 -16.09
CA GLY A 307 -13.92 5.85 -17.44
C GLY A 307 -12.93 5.25 -18.43
N ALA A 308 -11.65 5.62 -18.31
CA ALA A 308 -10.63 5.27 -19.32
C ALA A 308 -10.40 3.75 -19.47
N MET A 309 -10.61 2.97 -18.41
CA MET A 309 -10.52 1.50 -18.46
C MET A 309 -11.38 0.90 -19.58
N HIS A 310 -12.54 1.49 -19.86
CA HIS A 310 -13.45 1.03 -20.92
C HIS A 310 -12.96 1.35 -22.33
N HIS A 311 -11.91 2.15 -22.48
CA HIS A 311 -11.34 2.54 -23.78
C HIS A 311 -10.10 1.73 -24.15
N TRP A 312 -9.35 1.23 -23.17
CA TRP A 312 -8.08 0.54 -23.43
C TRP A 312 -7.75 -0.63 -22.48
N GLY A 313 -8.69 -1.02 -21.62
CA GLY A 313 -8.47 -2.03 -20.59
C GLY A 313 -7.56 -1.51 -19.47
N GLN A 314 -6.40 -2.15 -19.27
CA GLN A 314 -5.50 -1.84 -18.14
C GLN A 314 -6.16 -2.03 -16.76
N SER A 315 -7.11 -2.95 -16.62
CA SER A 315 -7.89 -3.13 -15.39
C SER A 315 -7.02 -3.42 -14.17
N MET A 316 -5.97 -4.22 -14.35
CA MET A 316 -4.99 -4.57 -13.31
C MET A 316 -4.12 -3.38 -12.84
N ARG A 317 -4.13 -2.28 -13.60
CA ARG A 317 -3.49 -0.99 -13.26
C ARG A 317 -4.54 0.09 -12.97
N LEU A 318 -5.79 -0.31 -12.71
CA LEU A 318 -6.92 0.58 -12.45
C LEU A 318 -7.14 1.61 -13.57
N GLY A 319 -6.91 1.21 -14.82
CA GLY A 319 -7.06 2.06 -16.00
C GLY A 319 -5.86 2.95 -16.31
N GLY A 320 -4.76 2.88 -15.53
CA GLY A 320 -3.51 3.59 -15.83
C GLY A 320 -2.62 2.87 -16.85
N SER A 321 -1.72 3.60 -17.53
CA SER A 321 -0.83 3.01 -18.54
C SER A 321 0.29 2.15 -17.95
N GLU A 322 0.90 1.35 -18.81
CA GLU A 322 2.22 0.79 -18.58
C GLU A 322 3.32 1.86 -18.73
N ALA A 323 4.44 1.68 -18.03
CA ALA A 323 5.54 2.65 -18.00
C ALA A 323 6.92 2.05 -18.34
N TYR A 324 7.03 0.75 -18.66
CA TYR A 324 8.33 0.11 -18.89
C TYR A 324 9.09 0.76 -20.06
N GLY A 325 10.39 1.04 -19.87
CA GLY A 325 11.26 1.63 -20.89
C GLY A 325 10.98 3.09 -21.26
N THR A 326 9.95 3.72 -20.69
CA THR A 326 9.52 5.08 -21.10
C THR A 326 10.55 6.18 -20.84
N VAL A 327 11.42 6.05 -19.83
CA VAL A 327 12.48 7.05 -19.58
C VAL A 327 13.51 7.03 -20.70
N GLU A 328 13.97 5.85 -21.10
CA GLU A 328 14.96 5.72 -22.16
C GLU A 328 14.41 6.15 -23.51
N ASP A 329 13.21 5.69 -23.86
CA ASP A 329 12.55 6.10 -25.10
C ASP A 329 12.32 7.62 -25.16
N CYS A 330 11.88 8.22 -24.05
CA CYS A 330 11.70 9.67 -23.95
C CYS A 330 13.02 10.42 -24.20
N LEU A 331 14.11 10.06 -23.51
CA LEU A 331 15.41 10.72 -23.68
C LEU A 331 15.96 10.57 -25.11
N ARG A 332 15.70 9.44 -25.76
CA ARG A 332 16.15 9.21 -27.14
C ARG A 332 15.32 10.01 -28.15
N HIS A 333 14.00 9.93 -28.08
CA HIS A 333 13.13 10.25 -29.22
C HIS A 333 12.16 11.42 -29.02
N CYS A 334 11.82 11.79 -27.78
CA CYS A 334 10.79 12.79 -27.48
C CYS A 334 11.17 14.21 -27.94
N GLU A 335 10.21 15.02 -28.37
CA GLU A 335 10.42 16.42 -28.76
C GLU A 335 9.63 17.39 -27.88
N MET A 336 8.50 16.92 -27.33
CA MET A 336 7.64 17.68 -26.41
C MET A 336 7.13 16.80 -25.27
N VAL A 337 7.04 17.35 -24.06
CA VAL A 337 6.32 16.74 -22.94
C VAL A 337 5.18 17.67 -22.51
N VAL A 338 3.97 17.13 -22.46
CA VAL A 338 2.78 17.80 -21.95
C VAL A 338 2.45 17.27 -20.56
N PHE A 339 2.67 18.07 -19.53
CA PHE A 339 2.28 17.79 -18.15
C PHE A 339 0.84 18.23 -17.92
N TRP A 340 -0.11 17.30 -17.95
CA TRP A 340 -1.54 17.60 -17.77
C TRP A 340 -2.02 17.08 -16.42
N SER A 341 -2.45 18.00 -15.54
CA SER A 341 -2.82 17.68 -14.15
C SER A 341 -1.69 16.93 -13.43
N SER A 342 -0.44 17.29 -13.74
CA SER A 342 0.77 16.57 -13.36
C SER A 342 1.74 17.49 -12.64
N ASP A 343 1.95 17.21 -11.36
CA ASP A 343 2.95 17.86 -10.51
C ASP A 343 3.84 16.82 -9.83
N PRO A 344 4.73 16.14 -10.56
CA PRO A 344 5.60 15.12 -9.99
C PRO A 344 6.62 15.66 -8.98
N GLU A 345 6.94 16.96 -8.96
CA GLU A 345 7.78 17.54 -7.90
C GLU A 345 7.07 17.61 -6.54
N ALA A 346 5.75 17.84 -6.52
CA ALA A 346 4.99 17.82 -5.28
C ALA A 346 4.52 16.41 -4.88
N THR A 347 4.06 15.65 -5.88
CA THR A 347 3.41 14.35 -5.65
C THR A 347 4.39 13.19 -5.62
N SER A 348 5.57 13.31 -6.24
CA SER A 348 6.54 12.24 -6.44
C SER A 348 5.99 10.99 -7.15
N GLY A 349 4.88 11.14 -7.89
CA GLY A 349 4.06 10.03 -8.32
C GLY A 349 3.36 9.39 -7.12
N VAL A 350 4.03 8.39 -6.53
CA VAL A 350 3.68 7.81 -5.23
C VAL A 350 4.95 7.19 -4.64
N TYR A 351 5.35 7.68 -3.46
CA TYR A 351 6.54 7.20 -2.74
C TYR A 351 7.88 7.27 -3.49
N GLY A 352 7.94 8.03 -4.59
CA GLY A 352 9.13 8.13 -5.45
C GLY A 352 10.08 9.27 -5.07
N ALA A 353 9.79 10.00 -3.99
CA ALA A 353 10.55 11.17 -3.53
C ALA A 353 10.95 12.11 -4.70
N PHE A 354 12.18 12.61 -4.72
CA PHE A 354 12.71 13.45 -5.80
C PHE A 354 13.54 12.65 -6.82
N GLU A 355 13.36 11.33 -6.92
CA GLU A 355 14.09 10.47 -7.85
C GLU A 355 13.82 10.82 -9.33
N GLY A 356 12.65 11.42 -9.61
CA GLY A 356 12.28 11.89 -10.95
C GLY A 356 12.85 13.26 -11.30
N THR A 357 13.29 14.05 -10.31
CA THR A 357 13.66 15.45 -10.50
C THR A 357 14.88 15.59 -11.41
N VAL A 358 15.93 14.81 -11.14
CA VAL A 358 17.14 14.80 -11.99
C VAL A 358 16.81 14.40 -13.44
N ARG A 359 15.90 13.45 -13.62
CA ARG A 359 15.46 12.97 -14.94
C ARG A 359 14.67 14.03 -15.71
N ARG A 360 13.87 14.83 -15.02
CA ARG A 360 13.16 15.97 -15.64
C ARG A 360 14.09 17.12 -15.97
N GLN A 361 15.16 17.34 -15.22
CA GLN A 361 16.20 18.32 -15.57
C GLN A 361 16.91 17.94 -16.89
N TRP A 362 17.13 16.65 -17.15
CA TRP A 362 17.67 16.18 -18.43
C TRP A 362 16.79 16.56 -19.63
N LEU A 363 15.47 16.70 -19.45
CA LEU A 363 14.59 17.21 -20.50
C LEU A 363 14.94 18.66 -20.88
N LYS A 364 15.24 19.52 -19.90
CA LYS A 364 15.70 20.91 -20.15
C LYS A 364 17.06 20.91 -20.83
N GLU A 365 17.99 20.07 -20.36
CA GLU A 365 19.33 19.96 -20.96
C GLU A 365 19.31 19.50 -22.42
N LEU A 366 18.29 18.71 -22.79
CA LEU A 366 18.05 18.22 -24.14
C LEU A 366 17.21 19.19 -25.00
N GLY A 367 16.74 20.31 -24.45
CA GLY A 367 15.91 21.28 -25.16
C GLY A 367 14.51 20.76 -25.52
N ILE A 368 13.99 19.80 -24.76
CA ILE A 368 12.63 19.28 -24.96
C ILE A 368 11.62 20.38 -24.65
N THR A 369 10.61 20.54 -25.51
CA THR A 369 9.55 21.53 -25.28
C THR A 369 8.64 21.08 -24.15
N LEU A 370 8.37 21.96 -23.18
CA LEU A 370 7.58 21.63 -22.00
C LEU A 370 6.30 22.48 -21.96
N VAL A 371 5.16 21.81 -21.78
CA VAL A 371 3.84 22.43 -21.62
C VAL A 371 3.21 21.91 -20.34
N HIS A 372 2.60 22.79 -19.56
CA HIS A 372 1.92 22.49 -18.31
C HIS A 372 0.45 22.90 -18.41
N ILE A 373 -0.47 21.97 -18.20
CA ILE A 373 -1.91 22.19 -18.21
C ILE A 373 -2.45 21.87 -16.82
N ASP A 374 -2.66 22.90 -16.02
CA ASP A 374 -3.05 22.80 -14.61
C ASP A 374 -3.70 24.12 -14.18
N PRO A 375 -4.88 24.14 -13.54
CA PRO A 375 -5.47 25.37 -13.00
C PRO A 375 -4.54 26.13 -12.04
N TYR A 376 -3.62 25.43 -11.37
CA TYR A 376 -2.62 26.00 -10.47
C TYR A 376 -1.24 26.00 -11.13
N TYR A 377 -0.48 27.10 -10.97
CA TYR A 377 0.91 27.14 -11.41
C TYR A 377 1.77 26.29 -10.49
N ASN A 378 1.82 25.00 -10.81
CA ASN A 378 2.29 23.96 -9.90
C ASN A 378 3.82 23.91 -9.76
N HIS A 379 4.30 23.12 -8.81
CA HIS A 379 5.72 23.12 -8.43
C HIS A 379 6.63 22.63 -9.57
N THR A 380 6.15 21.67 -10.36
CA THR A 380 6.85 21.18 -11.55
C THR A 380 6.93 22.24 -12.64
N ALA A 381 5.84 22.98 -12.90
CA ALA A 381 5.83 24.08 -13.86
C ALA A 381 6.77 25.22 -13.44
N ALA A 382 6.83 25.54 -12.14
CA ALA A 382 7.76 26.52 -11.60
C ALA A 382 9.23 26.10 -11.73
N LEU A 383 9.54 24.81 -11.52
CA LEU A 383 10.91 24.29 -11.64
C LEU A 383 11.37 24.19 -13.10
N LEU A 384 10.52 23.66 -13.97
CA LEU A 384 10.89 23.33 -15.33
C LEU A 384 10.69 24.50 -16.31
N GLY A 385 9.80 25.44 -16.03
CA GLY A 385 9.42 26.48 -16.97
C GLY A 385 8.62 25.92 -18.15
N GLY A 386 8.58 26.65 -19.27
CA GLY A 386 7.76 26.28 -20.43
C GLY A 386 6.40 26.98 -20.44
N LYS A 387 5.51 26.57 -21.36
CA LYS A 387 4.18 27.18 -21.49
C LYS A 387 3.23 26.61 -20.44
N TRP A 388 2.63 27.48 -19.62
CA TRP A 388 1.56 27.11 -18.71
C TRP A 388 0.20 27.55 -19.24
N LEU A 389 -0.78 26.64 -19.16
CA LEU A 389 -2.19 26.86 -19.48
C LEU A 389 -3.01 26.53 -18.22
N ALA A 390 -3.79 27.51 -17.77
CA ALA A 390 -4.58 27.46 -16.54
C ALA A 390 -6.08 27.31 -16.81
N PRO A 391 -6.58 26.11 -17.17
CA PRO A 391 -8.00 25.93 -17.42
C PRO A 391 -8.79 26.11 -16.11
N ARG A 392 -10.07 26.48 -16.22
CA ARG A 392 -10.99 26.38 -15.09
C ARG A 392 -11.03 24.93 -14.57
N PRO A 393 -11.19 24.72 -13.25
CA PRO A 393 -11.31 23.37 -12.71
C PRO A 393 -12.42 22.56 -13.39
N ALA A 394 -12.18 21.27 -13.62
CA ALA A 394 -13.08 20.31 -14.27
C ALA A 394 -13.41 20.57 -15.76
N THR A 395 -12.78 21.54 -16.44
CA THR A 395 -13.01 21.81 -17.88
C THR A 395 -11.95 21.22 -18.80
N GLY A 396 -11.08 20.35 -18.28
CA GLY A 396 -9.97 19.75 -19.05
C GLY A 396 -10.43 18.94 -20.27
N ASN A 397 -11.63 18.36 -20.23
CA ASN A 397 -12.17 17.64 -21.38
C ASN A 397 -12.46 18.57 -22.57
N ALA A 398 -12.90 19.81 -22.33
CA ALA A 398 -13.16 20.77 -23.40
C ALA A 398 -11.89 21.10 -24.19
N LEU A 399 -10.76 21.30 -23.50
CA LEU A 399 -9.46 21.46 -24.15
C LEU A 399 -9.11 20.25 -25.03
N ALA A 400 -9.29 19.04 -24.50
CA ALA A 400 -8.91 17.82 -25.22
C ALA A 400 -9.74 17.62 -26.49
N LEU A 401 -11.06 17.87 -26.42
CA LEU A 401 -11.93 17.80 -27.61
C LEU A 401 -11.56 18.86 -28.65
N ALA A 402 -11.16 20.06 -28.23
CA ALA A 402 -10.71 21.10 -29.16
C ALA A 402 -9.35 20.81 -29.80
N ILE A 403 -8.43 20.17 -29.07
CA ILE A 403 -7.18 19.65 -29.66
C ILE A 403 -7.50 18.60 -30.72
N ALA A 404 -8.39 17.64 -30.40
CA ALA A 404 -8.82 16.61 -31.33
C ALA A 404 -9.52 17.21 -32.56
N TYR A 405 -10.36 18.23 -32.39
CA TYR A 405 -11.00 18.97 -33.48
C TYR A 405 -9.97 19.50 -34.47
N VAL A 406 -8.94 20.22 -33.99
CA VAL A 406 -7.86 20.75 -34.83
C VAL A 406 -7.13 19.63 -35.55
N TRP A 407 -6.79 18.54 -34.86
CA TRP A 407 -6.13 17.39 -35.49
C TRP A 407 -6.97 16.74 -36.58
N ILE A 408 -8.27 16.61 -36.38
CA ILE A 408 -9.20 16.06 -37.36
C ILE A 408 -9.28 16.98 -38.58
N THR A 409 -9.50 18.27 -38.38
CA THR A 409 -9.72 19.23 -39.48
C THR A 409 -8.45 19.53 -40.27
N GLU A 410 -7.28 19.48 -39.63
CA GLU A 410 -5.98 19.77 -40.26
C GLU A 410 -5.20 18.49 -40.65
N GLY A 411 -5.71 17.30 -40.33
CA GLY A 411 -5.06 16.02 -40.64
C GLY A 411 -3.79 15.74 -39.83
N LEU A 412 -3.71 16.23 -38.59
CA LEU A 412 -2.51 16.16 -37.72
C LEU A 412 -2.57 14.98 -36.72
N TYR A 413 -2.94 13.80 -37.21
CA TYR A 413 -2.98 12.58 -36.41
C TYR A 413 -2.54 11.35 -37.23
N ASP A 414 -2.14 10.30 -36.54
CA ASP A 414 -1.70 9.03 -37.11
C ASP A 414 -2.91 8.23 -37.62
N ARG A 415 -3.28 8.48 -38.88
CA ARG A 415 -4.43 7.83 -39.52
C ARG A 415 -4.32 6.31 -39.56
N GLU A 416 -3.12 5.79 -39.84
CA GLU A 416 -2.89 4.34 -39.92
C GLU A 416 -3.07 3.68 -38.55
N TYR A 417 -2.55 4.30 -37.49
CA TYR A 417 -2.78 3.79 -36.13
C TYR A 417 -4.26 3.81 -35.77
N VAL A 418 -4.94 4.93 -36.02
CA VAL A 418 -6.37 5.06 -35.72
C VAL A 418 -7.18 3.99 -36.45
N GLU A 419 -6.94 3.79 -37.74
CA GLU A 419 -7.62 2.76 -38.55
C GLU A 419 -7.37 1.34 -38.01
N LYS A 420 -6.13 1.02 -37.64
CA LYS A 420 -5.74 -0.36 -37.28
C LYS A 420 -5.89 -0.70 -35.81
N ARG A 421 -5.91 0.28 -34.90
CA ARG A 421 -5.76 0.08 -33.45
C ARG A 421 -6.86 0.73 -32.62
N THR A 422 -7.88 1.31 -33.24
CA THR A 422 -9.03 1.90 -32.51
C THR A 422 -10.35 1.35 -33.02
N VAL A 423 -11.41 1.56 -32.24
CA VAL A 423 -12.78 1.19 -32.58
C VAL A 423 -13.68 2.39 -32.32
N GLY A 424 -14.61 2.68 -33.24
CA GLY A 424 -15.61 3.75 -33.06
C GLY A 424 -15.08 5.18 -33.27
N PHE A 425 -13.86 5.36 -33.81
CA PHE A 425 -13.29 6.70 -34.06
C PHE A 425 -14.17 7.57 -34.96
N GLU A 426 -14.78 6.99 -35.99
CA GLU A 426 -15.66 7.71 -36.93
C GLU A 426 -16.86 8.37 -36.23
N ILE A 427 -17.46 7.67 -35.27
CA ILE A 427 -18.58 8.17 -34.46
C ILE A 427 -18.09 9.33 -33.57
N TRP A 428 -16.98 9.12 -32.86
CA TRP A 428 -16.41 10.15 -31.99
C TRP A 428 -15.94 11.38 -32.78
N ARG A 429 -15.38 11.20 -33.97
CA ARG A 429 -15.03 12.27 -34.90
C ARG A 429 -16.25 13.08 -35.29
N ASP A 430 -17.36 12.43 -35.64
CA ASP A 430 -18.58 13.12 -36.04
C ASP A 430 -19.20 13.93 -34.87
N TYR A 431 -19.12 13.43 -33.63
CA TYR A 431 -19.42 14.19 -32.42
C TYR A 431 -18.50 15.41 -32.21
N ILE A 432 -17.18 15.25 -32.40
CA ILE A 432 -16.22 16.36 -32.29
C ILE A 432 -16.49 17.44 -33.33
N LEU A 433 -16.84 17.03 -34.55
CA LEU A 433 -17.18 17.94 -35.65
C LEU A 433 -18.57 18.57 -35.49
N GLY A 434 -19.34 18.20 -34.45
CA GLY A 434 -20.66 18.75 -34.15
C GLY A 434 -21.77 18.21 -35.03
N LYS A 435 -21.57 17.07 -35.72
CA LYS A 435 -22.62 16.47 -36.57
C LYS A 435 -23.73 15.81 -35.75
N GLU A 436 -23.42 15.36 -34.55
CA GLU A 436 -24.38 14.70 -33.64
C GLU A 436 -25.19 15.71 -32.81
N ASP A 437 -24.53 16.72 -32.23
CA ASP A 437 -25.13 17.64 -31.27
C ASP A 437 -25.25 19.10 -31.79
N GLY A 438 -24.84 19.36 -33.02
CA GLY A 438 -24.84 20.70 -33.62
C GLY A 438 -23.75 21.65 -33.11
N ILE A 439 -22.83 21.17 -32.26
CA ILE A 439 -21.80 21.99 -31.61
C ILE A 439 -20.42 21.50 -32.00
N PRO A 440 -19.77 22.10 -33.02
CA PRO A 440 -18.37 21.80 -33.33
C PRO A 440 -17.48 22.16 -32.13
N LYS A 441 -16.64 21.22 -31.69
CA LYS A 441 -15.77 21.38 -30.51
C LYS A 441 -14.54 22.23 -30.84
N THR A 442 -14.73 23.44 -31.34
CA THR A 442 -13.65 24.31 -31.82
C THR A 442 -12.79 24.89 -30.68
N PRO A 443 -11.59 25.44 -30.98
CA PRO A 443 -10.83 26.22 -30.01
C PRO A 443 -11.60 27.41 -29.40
N GLU A 444 -12.49 28.05 -30.15
CA GLU A 444 -13.38 29.11 -29.67
C GLU A 444 -14.46 28.59 -28.72
N TRP A 445 -15.02 27.41 -29.00
CA TRP A 445 -15.99 26.75 -28.12
C TRP A 445 -15.36 26.46 -26.75
N GLN A 446 -14.18 25.85 -26.72
CA GLN A 446 -13.55 25.51 -25.44
C GLN A 446 -13.10 26.76 -24.66
N GLU A 447 -12.89 27.91 -25.31
CA GLU A 447 -12.44 29.14 -24.63
C GLU A 447 -13.50 29.62 -23.64
N ASN A 448 -14.78 29.51 -24.01
CA ASN A 448 -15.90 29.84 -23.11
C ASN A 448 -15.99 28.87 -21.92
N GLU A 449 -15.73 27.59 -22.17
CA GLU A 449 -15.74 26.55 -21.14
C GLU A 449 -14.57 26.74 -20.16
N SER A 450 -13.36 26.74 -20.68
CA SER A 450 -12.13 26.61 -19.91
C SER A 450 -11.46 27.91 -19.52
N GLY A 451 -11.77 29.01 -20.21
CA GLY A 451 -11.06 30.28 -20.08
C GLY A 451 -9.68 30.32 -20.75
N ILE A 452 -9.24 29.25 -21.43
CA ILE A 452 -7.99 29.28 -22.20
C ILE A 452 -8.23 29.92 -23.57
N PRO A 453 -7.44 30.93 -23.97
CA PRO A 453 -7.58 31.55 -25.28
C PRO A 453 -7.51 30.53 -26.43
N ALA A 454 -8.43 30.62 -27.39
CA ALA A 454 -8.53 29.73 -28.55
C ALA A 454 -7.20 29.65 -29.34
N LYS A 455 -6.50 30.78 -29.46
CA LYS A 455 -5.19 30.86 -30.13
C LYS A 455 -4.14 29.95 -29.47
N ASP A 456 -4.16 29.82 -28.15
CA ASP A 456 -3.19 29.05 -27.39
C ASP A 456 -3.48 27.55 -27.52
N VAL A 457 -4.76 27.14 -27.48
CA VAL A 457 -5.16 25.74 -27.71
C VAL A 457 -4.86 25.31 -29.14
N ARG A 458 -5.14 26.17 -30.13
CA ARG A 458 -4.82 25.90 -31.54
C ARG A 458 -3.32 25.75 -31.76
N ALA A 459 -2.51 26.62 -31.15
CA ALA A 459 -1.05 26.53 -31.22
C ALA A 459 -0.54 25.21 -30.61
N LEU A 460 -1.02 24.87 -29.40
CA LEU A 460 -0.69 23.61 -28.75
C LEU A 460 -1.09 22.40 -29.61
N ALA A 461 -2.30 22.39 -30.16
CA ALA A 461 -2.77 21.29 -30.99
C ALA A 461 -1.87 21.10 -32.23
N ARG A 462 -1.53 22.17 -32.94
CA ARG A 462 -0.64 22.09 -34.11
C ARG A 462 0.77 21.61 -33.75
N GLU A 463 1.32 22.12 -32.66
CA GLU A 463 2.67 21.76 -32.22
C GLU A 463 2.73 20.30 -31.74
N TRP A 464 1.74 19.85 -30.97
CA TRP A 464 1.64 18.46 -30.53
C TRP A 464 1.42 17.53 -31.73
N GLY A 465 0.48 17.84 -32.63
CA GLY A 465 0.15 16.99 -33.78
C GLY A 465 1.28 16.83 -34.82
N THR A 466 2.37 17.59 -34.71
CA THR A 466 3.53 17.53 -35.59
C THR A 466 4.82 17.07 -34.89
N ARG A 467 4.77 16.77 -33.59
CA ARG A 467 5.95 16.38 -32.78
C ARG A 467 5.76 15.07 -32.05
N ARG A 468 6.86 14.35 -31.87
CA ARG A 468 6.91 13.15 -31.01
C ARG A 468 6.72 13.57 -29.55
N THR A 469 5.51 13.37 -29.04
CA THR A 469 5.08 13.95 -27.77
C THR A 469 4.82 12.89 -26.71
N TYR A 470 5.35 13.15 -25.51
CA TYR A 470 5.00 12.41 -24.30
C TYR A 470 3.91 13.14 -23.52
N LEU A 471 2.86 12.42 -23.15
CA LEU A 471 1.80 12.95 -22.28
C LEU A 471 2.00 12.47 -20.83
N ALA A 472 2.33 13.39 -19.94
CA ALA A 472 2.34 13.16 -18.50
C ALA A 472 0.96 13.51 -17.92
N ALA A 473 -0.01 12.60 -18.08
CA ALA A 473 -1.36 12.72 -17.52
C ALA A 473 -1.40 12.24 -16.06
N GLY A 474 -1.26 13.19 -15.12
CA GLY A 474 -1.04 12.89 -13.70
C GLY A 474 0.44 12.80 -13.31
N GLY A 475 0.74 12.86 -11.99
CA GLY A 475 2.11 12.75 -11.46
C GLY A 475 2.76 11.38 -11.72
N ILE A 476 1.92 10.37 -11.95
CA ILE A 476 2.20 9.12 -12.68
C ILE A 476 1.00 8.85 -13.58
N THR A 477 1.19 8.13 -14.69
CA THR A 477 0.09 7.82 -15.60
C THR A 477 -0.99 7.00 -14.88
N GLY A 478 -2.26 7.41 -15.03
CA GLY A 478 -3.38 6.83 -14.27
C GLY A 478 -3.77 7.59 -13.00
N PHE A 479 -3.11 8.72 -12.70
CA PHE A 479 -3.42 9.60 -11.57
C PHE A 479 -3.89 10.99 -12.09
N GLY A 480 -3.66 12.06 -11.32
CA GLY A 480 -4.04 13.44 -11.64
C GLY A 480 -5.29 13.85 -10.89
N SER A 481 -5.29 15.04 -10.29
CA SER A 481 -6.48 15.58 -9.60
C SER A 481 -7.67 15.72 -10.55
N ALA A 482 -7.41 15.95 -11.85
CA ALA A 482 -8.44 16.00 -12.88
C ALA A 482 -9.22 14.67 -13.02
N CYS A 483 -8.66 13.51 -12.64
CA CYS A 483 -9.39 12.24 -12.72
C CYS A 483 -10.44 12.08 -11.61
N ARG A 484 -10.35 12.82 -10.51
CA ARG A 484 -11.20 12.68 -9.32
C ARG A 484 -12.12 13.89 -9.10
N CYS A 485 -12.68 14.39 -10.20
CA CYS A 485 -13.68 15.46 -10.21
C CYS A 485 -14.93 15.00 -10.97
N ALA A 486 -15.96 15.86 -11.03
CA ALA A 486 -17.24 15.51 -11.66
C ALA A 486 -17.12 15.09 -13.14
N THR A 487 -16.12 15.61 -13.86
CA THR A 487 -15.84 15.29 -15.27
C THR A 487 -14.65 14.36 -15.45
N GLY A 488 -14.16 13.74 -14.37
CA GLY A 488 -12.88 13.03 -14.36
C GLY A 488 -12.82 11.83 -15.30
N ASN A 489 -13.96 11.15 -15.50
CA ASN A 489 -14.10 10.07 -16.48
C ASN A 489 -13.79 10.58 -17.89
N GLU A 490 -14.38 11.71 -18.28
CA GLU A 490 -14.20 12.32 -19.60
C GLU A 490 -12.76 12.78 -19.82
N TRP A 491 -12.16 13.43 -18.81
CA TRP A 491 -10.77 13.84 -18.88
C TRP A 491 -9.84 12.65 -19.12
N ALA A 492 -9.97 11.58 -18.32
CA ALA A 492 -9.12 10.40 -18.43
C ALA A 492 -9.32 9.68 -19.78
N ARG A 493 -10.57 9.53 -20.25
CA ARG A 493 -10.89 8.99 -21.57
C ARG A 493 -10.21 9.79 -22.68
N SER A 494 -10.31 11.11 -22.62
CA SER A 494 -9.71 11.99 -23.61
C SER A 494 -8.20 11.91 -23.65
N MET A 495 -7.51 11.70 -22.51
CA MET A 495 -6.05 11.47 -22.51
C MET A 495 -5.69 10.22 -23.33
N VAL A 496 -6.48 9.14 -23.19
CA VAL A 496 -6.31 7.90 -23.97
C VAL A 496 -6.59 8.15 -25.45
N CYS A 497 -7.71 8.80 -25.77
CA CYS A 497 -8.09 9.10 -27.16
C CYS A 497 -7.07 9.97 -27.87
N LEU A 498 -6.56 11.03 -27.22
CA LEU A 498 -5.52 11.88 -27.81
C LEU A 498 -4.23 11.11 -28.09
N MET A 499 -3.80 10.25 -27.18
CA MET A 499 -2.60 9.44 -27.40
C MET A 499 -2.82 8.34 -28.45
N ALA A 500 -4.01 7.78 -28.56
CA ALA A 500 -4.37 6.87 -29.65
C ALA A 500 -4.30 7.60 -31.01
N MET A 501 -4.84 8.83 -31.10
CA MET A 501 -4.73 9.65 -32.31
C MET A 501 -3.27 9.91 -32.71
N GLN A 502 -2.36 10.07 -31.75
CA GLN A 502 -0.94 10.31 -32.05
C GLN A 502 -0.12 9.04 -32.31
N GLY A 503 -0.71 7.86 -32.16
CA GLY A 503 -0.06 6.57 -32.38
C GLY A 503 0.79 6.11 -31.19
N MET A 504 0.19 6.07 -30.00
CA MET A 504 0.84 5.62 -28.76
C MET A 504 1.60 4.29 -28.91
N GLY A 505 2.84 4.28 -28.42
CA GLY A 505 3.72 3.11 -28.36
C GLY A 505 4.85 3.11 -29.38
N LYS A 506 4.81 3.98 -30.41
CA LYS A 506 5.95 4.21 -31.30
C LYS A 506 7.02 5.06 -30.63
N PRO A 507 8.29 4.99 -31.09
CA PRO A 507 9.39 5.73 -30.45
C PRO A 507 9.08 7.23 -30.32
N GLY A 508 9.20 7.76 -29.10
CA GLY A 508 8.95 9.17 -28.81
C GLY A 508 7.49 9.57 -28.57
N VAL A 509 6.52 8.66 -28.70
CA VAL A 509 5.08 8.92 -28.48
C VAL A 509 4.50 7.94 -27.46
N ASN A 510 4.40 8.39 -26.21
CA ASN A 510 3.89 7.55 -25.12
C ASN A 510 3.31 8.40 -23.98
N MET A 511 2.82 7.75 -22.92
CA MET A 511 2.47 8.41 -21.67
C MET A 511 3.59 8.25 -20.64
N GLY A 512 3.97 9.36 -20.00
CA GLY A 512 5.01 9.36 -18.97
C GLY A 512 5.56 10.75 -18.69
N GLY A 513 5.97 10.99 -17.44
CA GLY A 513 6.50 12.27 -16.95
C GLY A 513 7.87 12.14 -16.28
N MET A 514 8.69 11.18 -16.72
CA MET A 514 10.01 10.87 -16.18
C MET A 514 10.02 10.45 -14.69
N GLN A 515 8.88 10.09 -14.12
CA GLN A 515 8.78 9.59 -12.74
C GLN A 515 8.98 8.07 -12.65
N MET A 516 8.38 7.30 -13.57
CA MET A 516 8.53 5.83 -13.68
C MET A 516 9.17 5.46 -15.02
N GLY A 517 9.57 4.20 -15.18
CA GLY A 517 10.07 3.67 -16.46
C GLY A 517 11.58 3.71 -16.65
N THR A 518 12.34 3.81 -15.57
CA THR A 518 13.81 3.66 -15.59
C THR A 518 14.21 2.22 -15.94
N PRO A 519 15.40 2.01 -16.53
CA PRO A 519 15.90 0.68 -16.90
C PRO A 519 16.42 -0.09 -15.69
N VAL A 520 15.56 -0.36 -14.71
CA VAL A 520 15.84 -1.24 -13.57
C VAL A 520 15.66 -2.71 -13.98
N ASP A 521 16.32 -3.63 -13.28
CA ASP A 521 16.21 -5.06 -13.59
C ASP A 521 14.84 -5.63 -13.16
N HIS A 522 13.92 -5.76 -14.10
CA HIS A 522 12.59 -6.33 -13.88
C HIS A 522 12.60 -7.86 -13.66
N ARG A 523 13.74 -8.54 -13.79
CA ARG A 523 13.88 -9.97 -13.44
C ARG A 523 14.08 -10.17 -11.95
N PHE A 524 14.60 -9.16 -11.24
CA PHE A 524 14.70 -9.19 -9.79
C PHE A 524 13.31 -9.04 -9.18
N PHE A 525 12.93 -9.99 -8.33
CA PHE A 525 11.63 -10.00 -7.68
C PHE A 525 11.76 -9.61 -6.20
N PHE A 526 11.03 -8.57 -5.80
CA PHE A 526 10.82 -8.21 -4.42
C PHE A 526 9.38 -7.70 -4.24
N PRO A 527 8.60 -8.27 -3.30
CA PRO A 527 7.17 -8.00 -3.21
C PRO A 527 6.88 -6.56 -2.75
N GLY A 528 5.91 -5.92 -3.39
CA GLY A 528 5.35 -4.64 -2.91
C GLY A 528 4.36 -4.83 -1.75
N TYR A 529 4.04 -3.75 -1.02
CA TYR A 529 3.07 -3.82 0.10
C TYR A 529 1.67 -4.28 -0.33
N ALA A 530 1.29 -4.00 -1.58
CA ALA A 530 -0.01 -4.34 -2.14
C ALA A 530 -0.19 -5.86 -2.35
N GLU A 531 0.90 -6.63 -2.26
CA GLU A 531 0.89 -8.09 -2.38
C GLU A 531 0.50 -8.81 -1.08
N GLY A 532 0.08 -8.05 -0.06
CA GLY A 532 -0.61 -8.58 1.11
C GLY A 532 0.28 -8.99 2.28
N GLY A 533 1.60 -8.94 2.16
CA GLY A 533 2.51 -9.19 3.28
C GLY A 533 2.29 -10.58 3.90
N LEU A 534 1.83 -10.63 5.17
CA LEU A 534 1.50 -11.89 5.88
C LEU A 534 0.00 -12.17 5.99
N SER A 535 -0.85 -11.41 5.28
CA SER A 535 -2.30 -11.55 5.39
C SER A 535 -2.81 -12.91 4.92
N GLY A 536 -2.22 -13.46 3.86
CA GLY A 536 -2.78 -14.62 3.17
C GLY A 536 -4.10 -14.32 2.44
N ASP A 537 -4.46 -13.05 2.25
CA ASP A 537 -5.73 -12.68 1.61
C ASP A 537 -5.58 -12.66 0.08
N ILE A 538 -6.22 -13.64 -0.58
CA ILE A 538 -6.20 -13.81 -2.03
C ILE A 538 -7.20 -12.92 -2.78
N GLN A 539 -8.14 -12.27 -2.07
CA GLN A 539 -9.22 -11.47 -2.66
C GLN A 539 -8.95 -9.97 -2.60
N GLY A 540 -8.54 -9.47 -1.43
CA GLY A 540 -8.35 -8.06 -1.13
C GLY A 540 -6.93 -7.52 -1.38
N THR A 541 -6.02 -8.36 -1.90
CA THR A 541 -4.62 -8.00 -2.16
C THR A 541 -4.15 -8.58 -3.50
N ALA A 542 -2.98 -8.16 -3.99
CA ALA A 542 -2.38 -8.70 -5.19
C ALA A 542 -1.77 -10.10 -5.01
N LEU A 543 -1.94 -10.75 -3.85
CA LEU A 543 -1.35 -12.06 -3.54
C LEU A 543 -1.79 -13.13 -4.55
N GLY A 544 -3.08 -13.22 -4.83
CA GLY A 544 -3.64 -14.23 -5.75
C GLY A 544 -3.17 -14.08 -7.20
N VAL A 545 -2.72 -12.87 -7.57
CA VAL A 545 -2.26 -12.54 -8.93
C VAL A 545 -0.75 -12.69 -9.06
N ASN A 546 0.03 -12.09 -8.14
CA ASN A 546 1.47 -11.92 -8.30
C ASN A 546 2.30 -12.91 -7.46
N MET A 547 1.77 -13.34 -6.32
CA MET A 547 2.55 -14.10 -5.32
C MET A 547 2.25 -15.58 -5.28
N TYR A 548 1.07 -16.01 -5.73
CA TYR A 548 0.63 -17.40 -5.60
C TYR A 548 1.66 -18.43 -6.11
N GLN A 549 2.27 -18.17 -7.27
CA GLN A 549 3.29 -19.04 -7.87
C GLN A 549 4.72 -18.81 -7.33
N ARG A 550 4.99 -17.68 -6.67
CA ARG A 550 6.35 -17.29 -6.24
C ARG A 550 6.61 -17.58 -4.77
N MET A 551 5.63 -17.27 -3.91
CA MET A 551 5.74 -17.37 -2.46
C MET A 551 4.37 -17.76 -1.87
N PRO A 552 3.94 -19.03 -1.98
CA PRO A 552 2.63 -19.45 -1.50
C PRO A 552 2.51 -19.26 0.02
N GLN A 553 1.44 -18.62 0.47
CA GLN A 553 1.16 -18.37 1.89
C GLN A 553 -0.06 -19.17 2.36
N LEU A 554 -0.21 -19.34 3.68
CA LEU A 554 -1.45 -19.88 4.24
C LEU A 554 -2.57 -18.86 4.04
N ALA A 555 -3.58 -19.24 3.27
CA ALA A 555 -4.69 -18.35 2.96
C ALA A 555 -5.48 -18.00 4.23
N THR A 556 -5.99 -16.77 4.29
CA THR A 556 -7.02 -16.37 5.27
C THR A 556 -8.30 -16.00 4.54
N VAL A 557 -9.43 -16.28 5.18
CA VAL A 557 -10.75 -16.11 4.57
C VAL A 557 -11.63 -15.31 5.53
N ASN A 558 -12.14 -14.17 5.07
CA ASN A 558 -13.20 -13.47 5.77
C ASN A 558 -14.52 -14.23 5.57
N THR A 559 -15.18 -14.61 6.67
CA THR A 559 -16.46 -15.34 6.62
C THR A 559 -17.67 -14.45 6.32
N VAL A 560 -17.47 -13.14 6.18
CA VAL A 560 -18.54 -12.14 5.97
C VAL A 560 -18.48 -11.59 4.55
N TYR A 561 -19.59 -11.67 3.83
CA TYR A 561 -19.74 -11.11 2.48
C TYR A 561 -20.24 -9.65 2.47
N GLN A 562 -20.82 -9.15 3.57
CA GLN A 562 -21.31 -7.78 3.71
C GLN A 562 -20.17 -6.75 3.61
N ARG A 563 -20.41 -5.62 2.93
CA ARG A 563 -19.43 -4.56 2.69
C ARG A 563 -20.06 -3.19 2.85
N VAL A 564 -19.26 -2.18 3.18
CA VAL A 564 -19.69 -0.76 3.23
C VAL A 564 -18.78 0.06 2.31
N PRO A 565 -19.31 0.85 1.35
CA PRO A 565 -18.46 1.74 0.54
C PRO A 565 -17.87 2.84 1.43
N ARG A 566 -16.57 3.12 1.30
CA ARG A 566 -15.89 4.13 2.13
C ARG A 566 -16.57 5.50 2.07
N LEU A 567 -16.91 5.94 0.86
CA LEU A 567 -17.62 7.21 0.63
C LEU A 567 -19.02 7.24 1.25
N ARG A 568 -19.57 6.09 1.65
CA ARG A 568 -20.93 5.91 2.18
C ARG A 568 -20.99 5.34 3.60
N ILE A 569 -19.88 5.35 4.34
CA ILE A 569 -19.86 4.98 5.77
C ILE A 569 -20.93 5.74 6.57
N PRO A 570 -21.10 7.06 6.39
CA PRO A 570 -22.08 7.82 7.15
C PRO A 570 -23.51 7.39 6.87
N GLU A 571 -23.88 7.16 5.61
CA GLU A 571 -25.22 6.68 5.24
C GLU A 571 -25.47 5.26 5.77
N ALA A 572 -24.46 4.38 5.70
CA ALA A 572 -24.53 3.04 6.29
C ALA A 572 -24.81 3.06 7.82
N ILE A 573 -24.29 4.05 8.54
CA ILE A 573 -24.49 4.18 10.00
C ILE A 573 -25.79 4.93 10.32
N LEU A 574 -26.04 6.07 9.66
CA LEU A 574 -27.15 6.97 9.98
C LEU A 574 -28.48 6.44 9.47
N GLU A 575 -28.50 5.92 8.23
CA GLU A 575 -29.71 5.44 7.57
C GLU A 575 -29.87 3.92 7.68
N GLY A 576 -28.81 3.22 8.11
CA GLY A 576 -28.81 1.76 8.20
C GLY A 576 -28.81 1.06 6.84
N ARG A 577 -28.70 1.79 5.73
CA ARG A 577 -28.69 1.26 4.37
C ARG A 577 -27.80 2.07 3.44
N THR A 578 -27.18 1.41 2.47
CA THR A 578 -26.51 2.06 1.33
C THR A 578 -26.30 1.01 0.23
N SER A 579 -25.84 1.44 -0.93
CA SER A 579 -25.29 0.55 -1.95
C SER A 579 -23.98 1.10 -2.49
N GLY A 580 -23.23 0.27 -3.21
CA GLY A 580 -22.04 0.70 -3.92
C GLY A 580 -21.51 -0.34 -4.88
N TYR A 581 -20.34 -0.03 -5.42
CA TYR A 581 -19.62 -0.83 -6.39
C TYR A 581 -18.22 -1.11 -5.86
N PRO A 582 -17.69 -2.34 -6.01
CA PRO A 582 -16.35 -2.67 -5.55
C PRO A 582 -15.30 -2.10 -6.50
N THR A 583 -14.09 -1.91 -5.99
CA THR A 583 -12.90 -1.88 -6.83
C THR A 583 -12.44 -3.31 -7.06
N ASP A 584 -12.90 -3.92 -8.15
CA ASP A 584 -12.36 -5.19 -8.65
C ASP A 584 -11.56 -4.93 -9.94
N PRO A 585 -10.20 -4.98 -9.88
CA PRO A 585 -9.35 -4.75 -11.05
C PRO A 585 -9.14 -5.98 -11.93
N LYS A 586 -9.71 -7.15 -11.58
CA LYS A 586 -9.46 -8.40 -12.32
C LYS A 586 -10.05 -8.39 -13.73
N THR A 587 -11.15 -7.69 -13.93
CA THR A 587 -11.78 -7.50 -15.25
C THR A 587 -12.25 -6.06 -15.41
N ILE A 588 -12.65 -5.68 -16.62
CA ILE A 588 -13.24 -4.36 -16.88
C ILE A 588 -14.61 -4.26 -16.20
N GLU A 589 -15.39 -5.34 -16.23
CA GLU A 589 -16.77 -5.44 -15.78
C GLU A 589 -16.90 -5.61 -14.26
N GLY A 590 -15.82 -5.95 -13.55
CA GLY A 590 -15.84 -6.16 -12.10
C GLY A 590 -16.40 -4.95 -11.34
N GLN A 591 -16.23 -3.75 -11.90
CA GLN A 591 -16.73 -2.49 -11.39
C GLN A 591 -18.27 -2.34 -11.45
N PHE A 592 -18.98 -3.19 -12.21
CA PHE A 592 -20.44 -3.15 -12.33
C PHE A 592 -21.18 -4.06 -11.34
N GLN A 593 -20.44 -4.80 -10.52
CA GLN A 593 -21.03 -5.68 -9.50
C GLN A 593 -21.58 -4.86 -8.32
N LYS A 594 -22.83 -4.42 -8.43
CA LYS A 594 -23.49 -3.70 -7.33
C LYS A 594 -23.60 -4.59 -6.09
N PHE A 595 -23.33 -4.01 -4.92
CA PHE A 595 -23.67 -4.62 -3.64
C PHE A 595 -24.51 -3.66 -2.79
N ASP A 596 -25.41 -4.23 -2.00
CA ASP A 596 -26.23 -3.51 -1.05
C ASP A 596 -25.76 -3.77 0.38
N TYR A 597 -26.06 -2.80 1.25
CA TYR A 597 -25.84 -2.87 2.68
C TYR A 597 -27.17 -2.53 3.41
N PRO A 598 -27.58 -3.31 4.42
CA PRO A 598 -26.97 -4.57 4.83
C PRO A 598 -27.11 -5.63 3.73
N ALA A 599 -26.13 -6.53 3.66
CA ALA A 599 -26.24 -7.67 2.74
C ALA A 599 -27.34 -8.63 3.24
N PRO A 600 -28.05 -9.36 2.36
CA PRO A 600 -29.04 -10.33 2.79
C PRO A 600 -28.50 -11.27 3.89
N GLY A 601 -29.27 -11.42 4.98
CA GLY A 601 -28.90 -12.26 6.12
C GLY A 601 -27.86 -11.66 7.09
N ASN A 602 -27.45 -10.39 6.90
CA ASN A 602 -26.52 -9.71 7.81
C ASN A 602 -27.23 -8.57 8.58
N ALA A 603 -26.77 -8.32 9.80
CA ALA A 603 -27.18 -7.16 10.58
C ALA A 603 -26.39 -5.90 10.17
N PRO A 604 -26.98 -4.70 10.34
CA PRO A 604 -26.23 -3.45 10.29
C PRO A 604 -25.10 -3.41 11.33
N VAL A 605 -24.07 -2.64 11.03
CA VAL A 605 -22.87 -2.48 11.86
C VAL A 605 -23.22 -1.89 13.22
N LYS A 606 -22.69 -2.52 14.28
CA LYS A 606 -22.85 -2.11 15.69
C LYS A 606 -21.53 -1.68 16.31
N LEU A 607 -20.42 -2.25 15.83
CA LEU A 607 -19.07 -1.89 16.23
C LEU A 607 -18.31 -1.37 15.02
N TYR A 608 -17.70 -0.19 15.15
CA TYR A 608 -16.74 0.31 14.16
C TYR A 608 -15.34 0.29 14.76
N TYR A 609 -14.53 -0.67 14.32
CA TYR A 609 -13.10 -0.70 14.60
C TYR A 609 -12.40 0.11 13.51
N LYS A 610 -12.06 1.35 13.80
CA LYS A 610 -11.36 2.25 12.89
C LYS A 610 -9.83 2.09 13.03
N TYR A 611 -9.14 2.13 11.90
CA TYR A 611 -7.68 2.12 11.83
C TYR A 611 -7.18 3.45 11.23
N GLY A 612 -6.72 4.39 12.06
CA GLY A 612 -6.36 5.77 11.66
C GLY A 612 -7.53 6.76 11.64
N GLY A 613 -7.27 8.07 11.58
CA GLY A 613 -8.25 9.17 11.73
C GLY A 613 -8.70 9.89 10.45
N SER A 614 -8.02 9.73 9.32
CA SER A 614 -7.95 10.74 8.24
C SER A 614 -9.23 11.12 7.47
N HIS A 615 -10.37 10.45 7.67
CA HIS A 615 -11.55 10.62 6.81
C HIS A 615 -12.11 12.05 6.82
N LEU A 616 -12.00 12.77 7.94
CA LEU A 616 -12.52 14.13 8.07
C LEU A 616 -11.82 15.14 7.14
N GLY A 617 -10.56 14.88 6.77
CA GLY A 617 -9.80 15.72 5.84
C GLY A 617 -9.60 15.13 4.44
N THR A 618 -10.12 13.93 4.16
CA THR A 618 -9.80 13.21 2.92
C THR A 618 -11.02 12.73 2.13
N MET A 619 -12.21 12.73 2.72
CA MET A 619 -13.45 12.29 2.06
C MET A 619 -14.31 13.49 1.63
N CYS A 620 -15.44 13.22 0.97
CA CYS A 620 -16.38 14.27 0.53
C CYS A 620 -17.47 14.55 1.58
N ASP A 621 -17.83 15.83 1.74
CA ASP A 621 -18.85 16.33 2.69
C ASP A 621 -18.65 15.76 4.10
N THR A 622 -17.50 16.05 4.72
CA THR A 622 -17.01 15.26 5.86
C THR A 622 -17.72 15.50 7.17
N ASN A 623 -18.52 16.57 7.28
CA ASN A 623 -19.38 16.81 8.44
C ASN A 623 -20.33 15.64 8.73
N ARG A 624 -20.74 14.91 7.70
CA ARG A 624 -21.60 13.72 7.87
C ARG A 624 -20.88 12.55 8.56
N TYR A 625 -19.55 12.44 8.44
CA TYR A 625 -18.78 11.44 9.21
C TYR A 625 -18.74 11.77 10.70
N ALA A 626 -18.61 13.06 11.06
CA ALA A 626 -18.67 13.47 12.46
C ALA A 626 -20.03 13.10 13.08
N ARG A 627 -21.13 13.41 12.38
CA ARG A 627 -22.50 13.03 12.79
C ARG A 627 -22.68 11.52 12.94
N ALA A 628 -22.09 10.72 12.05
CA ALA A 628 -22.19 9.27 12.10
C ALA A 628 -21.63 8.69 13.42
N TYR A 629 -20.54 9.23 13.97
CA TYR A 629 -20.03 8.78 15.27
C TYR A 629 -21.01 9.02 16.41
N GLN A 630 -21.81 10.09 16.36
CA GLN A 630 -22.75 10.46 17.42
C GLN A 630 -24.05 9.62 17.38
N SER A 631 -24.23 8.79 16.34
CA SER A 631 -25.41 7.95 16.19
C SER A 631 -25.49 6.86 17.28
N GLY A 632 -26.69 6.66 17.81
CA GLY A 632 -27.03 5.52 18.66
C GLY A 632 -26.99 4.17 17.93
N ASN A 633 -27.01 4.17 16.59
CA ASN A 633 -26.89 2.94 15.79
C ASN A 633 -25.52 2.28 15.94
N LEU A 634 -24.50 3.07 16.33
CA LEU A 634 -23.15 2.61 16.56
C LEU A 634 -22.91 2.46 18.07
N GLU A 635 -22.93 1.22 18.56
CA GLU A 635 -22.84 0.88 19.98
C GLU A 635 -21.41 1.00 20.51
N CYS A 636 -20.41 0.72 19.69
CA CYS A 636 -18.99 0.75 20.06
C CYS A 636 -18.12 1.32 18.94
N VAL A 637 -17.12 2.11 19.32
CA VAL A 637 -16.10 2.62 18.40
C VAL A 637 -14.74 2.39 19.03
N VAL A 638 -13.88 1.70 18.30
CA VAL A 638 -12.46 1.52 18.64
C VAL A 638 -11.66 2.29 17.62
N ASN A 639 -10.70 3.11 18.05
CA ASN A 639 -9.79 3.80 17.14
C ASN A 639 -8.35 3.38 17.43
N GLN A 640 -7.76 2.58 16.54
CA GLN A 640 -6.35 2.24 16.57
C GLN A 640 -5.59 3.24 15.69
N SER A 641 -4.95 4.22 16.32
CA SER A 641 -4.26 5.33 15.67
C SER A 641 -2.89 5.60 16.30
N ILE A 642 -2.05 6.36 15.61
CA ILE A 642 -0.72 6.77 16.09
C ILE A 642 -0.79 8.12 16.81
N TRP A 643 -1.54 9.06 16.25
CA TRP A 643 -1.72 10.41 16.79
C TRP A 643 -3.17 10.64 17.22
N PHE A 644 -3.36 11.53 18.19
CA PHE A 644 -4.66 12.03 18.62
C PHE A 644 -5.04 13.20 17.70
N GLU A 645 -5.57 12.85 16.52
CA GLU A 645 -5.94 13.76 15.42
C GLU A 645 -7.30 14.45 15.61
#